data_AF-A0A0F9LAR9-F1
#
_entry.id   AF-A0A0F9LAR9-F1
#
_cell.length_a   1.000
_cell.length_b   1.000
_cell.length_c   1.000
_cell.angle_alpha   90.00
_cell.angle_beta   90.00
_cell.angle_gamma   90.00
#
_symmetry.space_group_name_H-M   'P 1'
#
loop_
_entity.id
_entity.type
_entity.pdbx_description
1 polymer ?
#
loop_
_entity_poly.entity_id
_entity_poly.type
_entity_poly.pdbx_seq_one_letter_code
_entity_poly.pdbx_strand_id
1 'polypeptide(L)'
;MNGRLRSIGRVAMALVLAVSLSLVMAVPAAAQTTHNVYPLQLVDTGAGVAEWSTTAKTGSYSAHLDSTGASGAGEDAKIRIEMPAGTTLGDIETVSWWRYITVGFAPHLDIELDLDGDGAYDSAVDDKLVIQYAYNPLGHVENYNLGNFYGAEQGAWAQTFSDSAAPTGPAQITDTTSGWATTGPSGPPGDPLFINHTLAEWKAGVAYTTGGNPEKTINAASLVLALEIEVENWGAGGTDAYIDDIEINGVTYYGLIQDAIDSAIADDIISVAAGTYAEQLIIDKSLTLRGAGDTTIIQPPGPELMATASIPWLGGGTHTMSAVISVLTAGDEVTVGDLEIDGSLITSKSTTWMAGLVYLETGGLVEGVTVNGGSTLPDRTAGIFAAAVTNSVSLEVTGSTVEVYTRAGIYALGAALLADYHHNEINGPMDAIHAGVPNGMFFLEGANGSATYNVVTDLAYAGEGEWLSTGIGTYNAGANVIFAHNTVSDVQNAFALSNNTVGTVVEYNEMYGNHNAVRIEAGATNSIVRYNDIHDNAFAMRLGALAGDGNEVHFNSFVNNPGLEWTNVDEAPPNTYVGTVSNLSAHVLDAADNWWGQASGPSNVDDAVDFVPWLDAAYPGGSQTGPVVNSTTSAIYATIQAAVDAATAGDIISVAAGTYDEQVVIDKALTLQGPNA
;
A
#
# COMPACT_ATOMS: atom_id res chain seq x y z
N MET A 1 1.07 -5.08 -55.94
CA MET A 1 -0.07 -5.64 -55.19
C MET A 1 -0.01 -5.01 -53.81
N ASN A 2 -0.44 -3.75 -53.68
CA ASN A 2 -1.77 -3.33 -53.20
C ASN A 2 -2.19 -4.00 -51.89
N GLY A 3 -2.18 -3.23 -50.80
CA GLY A 3 -3.29 -3.25 -49.83
C GLY A 3 -2.92 -3.47 -48.36
N ARG A 4 -2.80 -2.35 -47.62
CA ARG A 4 -3.32 -2.08 -46.27
C ARG A 4 -3.15 -3.15 -45.17
N LEU A 5 -2.45 -2.75 -44.09
CA LEU A 5 -2.97 -2.86 -42.72
C LEU A 5 -2.36 -1.73 -41.87
N ARG A 6 -3.22 -0.76 -41.51
CA ARG A 6 -3.01 0.23 -40.45
C ARG A 6 -3.97 -0.14 -39.31
N SER A 7 -3.46 -0.06 -38.08
CA SER A 7 -4.15 0.19 -36.79
C SER A 7 -5.34 -0.67 -36.37
N ILE A 8 -5.10 -1.55 -35.39
CA ILE A 8 -5.94 -1.84 -34.19
C ILE A 8 -4.91 -2.22 -33.10
N GLY A 9 -4.74 -1.59 -31.94
CA GLY A 9 -5.61 -0.70 -31.18
C GLY A 9 -6.38 -1.44 -30.07
N ARG A 10 -5.65 -1.91 -29.04
CA ARG A 10 -6.12 -2.36 -27.70
C ARG A 10 -6.94 -3.67 -27.62
N VAL A 11 -6.81 -4.30 -26.44
CA VAL A 11 -7.56 -5.45 -25.88
C VAL A 11 -6.98 -6.85 -26.15
N ALA A 12 -6.22 -7.36 -25.17
CA ALA A 12 -6.38 -8.68 -24.52
C ALA A 12 -5.04 -9.13 -23.88
N MET A 13 -4.83 -8.75 -22.61
CA MET A 13 -3.85 -9.40 -21.74
C MET A 13 -4.63 -9.84 -20.51
N ALA A 14 -4.92 -11.14 -20.45
CA ALA A 14 -5.58 -11.78 -19.33
C ALA A 14 -4.99 -13.19 -19.17
N LEU A 15 -4.53 -13.45 -17.95
CA LEU A 15 -4.44 -14.75 -17.30
C LEU A 15 -3.33 -15.71 -17.80
N VAL A 16 -2.17 -15.66 -17.14
CA VAL A 16 -1.29 -16.83 -17.00
C VAL A 16 -1.27 -17.20 -15.52
N LEU A 17 -2.10 -18.17 -15.16
CA LEU A 17 -2.18 -18.79 -13.84
C LEU A 17 -1.06 -19.85 -13.75
N ALA A 18 -0.10 -19.67 -12.84
CA ALA A 18 0.87 -20.69 -12.48
C ALA A 18 0.22 -21.70 -11.52
N VAL A 19 0.19 -22.98 -11.90
CA VAL A 19 -0.22 -24.09 -11.04
C VAL A 19 1.03 -24.81 -10.55
N SER A 20 1.35 -24.70 -9.26
CA SER A 20 2.23 -25.62 -8.56
C SER A 20 1.39 -26.58 -7.72
N LEU A 21 1.58 -27.88 -7.93
CA LEU A 21 0.75 -28.96 -7.41
C LEU A 21 1.38 -29.54 -6.14
N SER A 22 0.87 -29.18 -4.97
CA SER A 22 1.20 -29.80 -3.68
C SER A 22 -0.01 -30.58 -3.16
N LEU A 23 0.06 -31.91 -3.27
CA LEU A 23 -0.97 -32.83 -2.80
C LEU A 23 -0.92 -32.92 -1.26
N VAL A 24 -1.61 -32.02 -0.56
CA VAL A 24 -1.90 -32.12 0.88
C VAL A 24 -3.34 -32.57 1.05
N MET A 25 -3.56 -33.54 1.93
CA MET A 25 -4.89 -34.07 2.23
C MET A 25 -5.82 -32.94 2.69
N ALA A 26 -6.82 -32.61 1.89
CA ALA A 26 -7.82 -31.58 2.19
C ALA A 26 -8.63 -31.99 3.42
N VAL A 27 -8.28 -31.39 4.57
CA VAL A 27 -9.27 -31.05 5.58
C VAL A 27 -10.23 -30.07 4.89
N PRO A 28 -11.57 -30.22 5.01
CA PRO A 28 -12.46 -29.26 4.38
C PRO A 28 -12.18 -27.88 4.98
N ALA A 29 -11.63 -26.97 4.17
CA ALA A 29 -11.52 -25.57 4.52
C ALA A 29 -12.91 -25.09 4.96
N ALA A 30 -12.97 -24.38 6.08
CA ALA A 30 -14.18 -23.63 6.41
C ALA A 30 -14.51 -22.75 5.18
N ALA A 31 -15.79 -22.60 4.87
CA ALA A 31 -16.18 -21.74 3.76
C ALA A 31 -15.71 -20.33 4.07
N GLN A 32 -14.79 -19.80 3.26
CA GLN A 32 -14.35 -18.41 3.30
C GLN A 32 -15.58 -17.50 3.32
N THR A 33 -15.66 -16.61 4.31
CA THR A 33 -16.75 -15.64 4.46
C THR A 33 -16.24 -14.23 4.18
N THR A 34 -17.15 -13.35 3.79
CA THR A 34 -16.85 -11.93 3.55
C THR A 34 -17.51 -11.09 4.63
N HIS A 35 -16.69 -10.32 5.35
CA HIS A 35 -17.11 -9.30 6.30
C HIS A 35 -17.10 -7.95 5.60
N ASN A 36 -18.25 -7.27 5.53
CA ASN A 36 -18.38 -5.99 4.84
C ASN A 36 -18.22 -4.85 5.85
N VAL A 37 -17.30 -3.93 5.59
CA VAL A 37 -17.05 -2.78 6.46
C VAL A 37 -17.52 -1.51 5.76
N TYR A 38 -18.36 -0.72 6.42
CA TYR A 38 -18.88 0.56 5.94
C TYR A 38 -18.58 1.66 6.96
N PRO A 39 -18.35 2.91 6.54
CA PRO A 39 -18.07 3.99 7.46
C PRO A 39 -19.36 4.42 8.17
N LEU A 40 -19.73 3.72 9.24
CA LEU A 40 -20.93 4.02 10.02
C LEU A 40 -20.77 5.37 10.73
N GLN A 41 -21.73 6.27 10.53
CA GLN A 41 -21.73 7.58 11.17
C GLN A 41 -22.43 7.46 12.53
N LEU A 42 -21.68 7.68 13.61
CA LEU A 42 -22.25 7.85 14.94
C LEU A 42 -22.62 9.33 15.10
N VAL A 43 -23.91 9.61 15.33
CA VAL A 43 -24.46 10.97 15.36
C VAL A 43 -25.27 11.15 16.63
N ASP A 44 -25.00 12.22 17.37
CA ASP A 44 -25.77 12.60 18.56
C ASP A 44 -26.20 14.08 18.53
N THR A 45 -27.23 14.40 19.30
CA THR A 45 -27.73 15.77 19.50
C THR A 45 -27.86 16.11 20.98
N GLY A 46 -27.48 17.35 21.33
CA GLY A 46 -27.68 17.87 22.70
C GLY A 46 -26.89 17.08 23.74
N ALA A 47 -27.59 16.32 24.59
CA ALA A 47 -27.02 15.47 25.63
C ALA A 47 -26.99 13.97 25.25
N GLY A 48 -27.29 13.63 23.99
CA GLY A 48 -27.07 12.30 23.46
C GLY A 48 -25.58 11.93 23.40
N VAL A 49 -25.30 10.63 23.35
CA VAL A 49 -23.96 10.07 23.17
C VAL A 49 -24.04 8.99 22.11
N ALA A 50 -23.24 9.11 21.05
CA ALA A 50 -23.03 8.06 20.06
C ALA A 50 -21.53 7.77 19.93
N GLU A 51 -21.06 6.64 20.47
CA GLU A 51 -19.64 6.28 20.51
C GLU A 51 -19.38 4.78 20.31
N TRP A 52 -18.15 4.42 19.95
CA TRP A 52 -17.73 3.01 19.89
C TRP A 52 -17.45 2.47 21.29
N SER A 53 -17.92 1.26 21.58
CA SER A 53 -17.76 0.58 22.87
C SER A 53 -17.19 -0.81 22.73
N THR A 54 -16.46 -1.29 23.74
CA THR A 54 -15.96 -2.67 23.80
C THR A 54 -17.00 -3.66 24.35
N THR A 55 -18.23 -3.22 24.63
CA THR A 55 -19.33 -4.11 25.03
C THR A 55 -19.97 -4.69 23.77
N ALA A 56 -19.45 -5.80 23.28
CA ALA A 56 -19.83 -6.34 21.98
C ALA A 56 -20.59 -7.68 22.08
N LYS A 57 -21.36 -8.00 21.05
CA LYS A 57 -22.09 -9.25 20.86
C LYS A 57 -21.25 -10.26 20.08
N THR A 58 -20.56 -9.81 19.03
CA THR A 58 -19.45 -10.51 18.39
C THR A 58 -18.26 -9.56 18.25
N GLY A 59 -17.12 -10.02 17.72
CA GLY A 59 -15.94 -9.18 17.59
C GLY A 59 -15.47 -8.52 18.90
N SER A 60 -15.04 -7.27 18.78
CA SER A 60 -14.47 -6.47 19.86
C SER A 60 -15.24 -5.17 20.12
N TYR A 61 -16.07 -4.72 19.17
CA TYR A 61 -16.74 -3.42 19.26
C TYR A 61 -18.24 -3.47 18.97
N SER A 62 -18.96 -2.50 19.51
CA SER A 62 -20.35 -2.20 19.16
C SER A 62 -20.56 -0.68 19.22
N ALA A 63 -21.64 -0.19 18.63
CA ALA A 63 -22.03 1.20 18.76
C ALA A 63 -22.85 1.38 20.05
N HIS A 64 -22.40 2.25 20.95
CA HIS A 64 -23.13 2.67 22.14
C HIS A 64 -23.93 3.94 21.84
N LEU A 65 -25.23 3.88 22.07
CA LEU A 65 -26.15 4.99 21.89
C LEU A 65 -26.88 5.27 23.19
N ASP A 66 -26.81 6.52 23.67
CA ASP A 66 -27.50 6.98 24.87
C ASP A 66 -28.20 8.30 24.61
N SER A 67 -29.51 8.37 24.87
CA SER A 67 -30.34 9.57 24.71
C SER A 67 -30.56 10.29 26.06
N THR A 68 -29.49 10.56 26.81
CA THR A 68 -29.63 11.17 28.15
C THR A 68 -30.31 12.54 28.08
N GLY A 69 -31.09 12.88 29.11
CA GLY A 69 -31.59 14.25 29.31
C GLY A 69 -33.10 14.36 29.53
N ALA A 70 -33.67 15.52 29.20
CA ALA A 70 -35.06 15.84 29.57
C ALA A 70 -36.03 15.23 28.55
N SER A 71 -37.05 14.51 29.03
CA SER A 71 -37.98 13.82 28.14
C SER A 71 -38.62 14.75 27.10
N GLY A 72 -38.47 14.39 25.82
CA GLY A 72 -38.98 15.16 24.69
C GLY A 72 -38.12 16.37 24.30
N ALA A 73 -36.87 16.45 24.78
CA ALA A 73 -35.95 17.52 24.40
C ALA A 73 -35.29 17.32 23.01
N GLY A 74 -35.46 16.16 22.37
CA GLY A 74 -34.83 15.84 21.08
C GLY A 74 -33.32 15.66 21.18
N GLU A 75 -32.88 15.06 22.30
CA GLU A 75 -31.49 14.71 22.57
C GLU A 75 -31.35 13.22 22.22
N ASP A 76 -31.02 12.95 20.97
CA ASP A 76 -31.08 11.63 20.35
C ASP A 76 -29.67 11.16 20.00
N ALA A 77 -29.50 9.84 19.87
CA ALA A 77 -28.24 9.23 19.43
C ALA A 77 -28.56 8.15 18.38
N LYS A 78 -27.79 8.12 17.30
CA LYS A 78 -28.06 7.22 16.18
C LYS A 78 -26.79 6.74 15.48
N ILE A 79 -26.94 5.59 14.83
CA ILE A 79 -26.05 5.10 13.78
C ILE A 79 -26.71 5.45 12.47
N ARG A 80 -26.03 6.21 11.62
CA ARG A 80 -26.47 6.51 10.26
C ARG A 80 -25.62 5.72 9.26
N ILE A 81 -26.30 4.94 8.43
CA ILE A 81 -25.75 4.11 7.37
C ILE A 81 -26.14 4.74 6.05
N GLU A 82 -25.18 5.37 5.37
CA GLU A 82 -25.42 5.92 4.03
C GLU A 82 -25.57 4.79 3.01
N MET A 83 -26.65 4.83 2.23
CA MET A 83 -26.90 3.84 1.20
C MET A 83 -26.21 4.23 -0.11
N PRO A 84 -25.70 3.26 -0.90
CA PRO A 84 -25.15 3.55 -2.21
C PRO A 84 -26.14 4.33 -3.09
N ALA A 85 -25.64 5.29 -3.86
CA ALA A 85 -26.47 6.10 -4.75
C ALA A 85 -27.33 5.25 -5.69
N GLY A 86 -28.63 5.54 -5.74
CA GLY A 86 -29.60 4.78 -6.52
C GLY A 86 -30.22 3.58 -5.80
N THR A 87 -29.85 3.31 -4.54
CA THR A 87 -30.58 2.34 -3.70
C THR A 87 -32.03 2.78 -3.58
N THR A 88 -32.95 1.84 -3.75
CA THR A 88 -34.40 2.08 -3.66
C THR A 88 -35.00 1.35 -2.48
N LEU A 89 -36.19 1.75 -2.05
CA LEU A 89 -36.94 1.05 -1.00
C LEU A 89 -37.19 -0.42 -1.38
N GLY A 90 -37.35 -0.70 -2.68
CA GLY A 90 -37.51 -2.04 -3.22
C GLY A 90 -36.30 -2.96 -3.00
N ASP A 91 -35.10 -2.38 -2.84
CA ASP A 91 -33.86 -3.13 -2.61
C ASP A 91 -33.69 -3.55 -1.14
N ILE A 92 -34.50 -3.01 -0.20
CA ILE A 92 -34.43 -3.33 1.23
C ILE A 92 -35.41 -4.47 1.55
N GLU A 93 -34.95 -5.72 1.54
CA GLU A 93 -35.75 -6.90 1.87
C GLU A 93 -35.84 -7.14 3.38
N THR A 94 -34.70 -7.08 4.07
CA THR A 94 -34.63 -7.27 5.52
C THR A 94 -33.63 -6.32 6.17
N VAL A 95 -33.95 -5.80 7.36
CA VAL A 95 -32.98 -5.11 8.21
C VAL A 95 -33.04 -5.70 9.62
N SER A 96 -31.90 -5.98 10.23
CA SER A 96 -31.83 -6.37 11.63
C SER A 96 -30.52 -5.91 12.27
N TRP A 97 -30.48 -5.92 13.59
CA TRP A 97 -29.28 -5.73 14.39
C TRP A 97 -29.43 -6.50 15.69
N TRP A 98 -28.32 -6.74 16.38
CA TRP A 98 -28.32 -7.14 17.77
C TRP A 98 -28.29 -5.93 18.67
N ARG A 99 -29.04 -5.97 19.77
CA ARG A 99 -29.10 -4.90 20.75
C ARG A 99 -28.91 -5.41 22.17
N TYR A 100 -28.26 -4.61 23.00
CA TYR A 100 -28.23 -4.76 24.46
C TYR A 100 -28.79 -3.51 25.08
N ILE A 101 -29.98 -3.57 25.69
CA ILE A 101 -30.59 -2.40 26.32
C ILE A 101 -30.27 -2.40 27.81
N THR A 102 -29.67 -1.31 28.26
CA THR A 102 -29.45 -1.04 29.69
C THR A 102 -30.68 -0.42 30.33
N VAL A 103 -31.26 0.59 29.66
CA VAL A 103 -32.49 1.26 30.09
C VAL A 103 -33.24 1.80 28.86
N GLY A 104 -34.55 1.99 28.97
CA GLY A 104 -35.40 2.52 27.91
C GLY A 104 -36.03 1.42 27.05
N PHE A 105 -36.24 1.72 25.77
CA PHE A 105 -36.97 0.85 24.84
C PHE A 105 -36.09 0.44 23.65
N ALA A 106 -36.70 -0.31 22.71
CA ALA A 106 -35.99 -0.74 21.51
C ALA A 106 -35.52 0.45 20.66
N PRO A 107 -34.24 0.51 20.29
CA PRO A 107 -33.80 1.38 19.19
C PRO A 107 -34.70 1.19 17.98
N HIS A 108 -35.06 2.24 17.26
CA HIS A 108 -35.90 2.16 16.07
C HIS A 108 -35.09 2.38 14.80
N LEU A 109 -35.67 2.04 13.65
CA LEU A 109 -35.07 2.26 12.34
C LEU A 109 -35.83 3.38 11.61
N ASP A 110 -35.11 4.39 11.16
CA ASP A 110 -35.59 5.35 10.18
C ASP A 110 -35.02 5.03 8.80
N ILE A 111 -35.89 4.97 7.79
CA ILE A 111 -35.48 4.88 6.38
C ILE A 111 -35.64 6.28 5.76
N GLU A 112 -34.52 6.95 5.47
CA GLU A 112 -34.48 8.28 4.88
C GLU A 112 -34.71 8.19 3.37
N LEU A 113 -35.81 8.78 2.88
CA LEU A 113 -36.21 8.69 1.48
C LEU A 113 -35.96 10.01 0.75
N ASP A 114 -35.43 9.92 -0.47
CA ASP A 114 -35.37 11.02 -1.43
C ASP A 114 -36.55 10.88 -2.42
N LEU A 115 -37.54 11.77 -2.27
CA LEU A 115 -38.81 11.72 -2.99
C LEU A 115 -38.84 12.63 -4.21
N ASP A 116 -37.93 13.61 -4.31
CA ASP A 116 -37.82 14.49 -5.49
C ASP A 116 -36.65 14.14 -6.42
N GLY A 117 -35.75 13.27 -5.97
CA GLY A 117 -34.64 12.71 -6.72
C GLY A 117 -33.44 13.63 -6.86
N ASP A 118 -33.30 14.63 -5.97
CA ASP A 118 -32.19 15.58 -6.01
C ASP A 118 -30.91 15.09 -5.30
N GLY A 119 -31.00 13.96 -4.59
CA GLY A 119 -29.89 13.31 -3.88
C GLY A 119 -29.60 13.90 -2.50
N ALA A 120 -30.47 14.76 -1.96
CA ALA A 120 -30.38 15.32 -0.62
C ALA A 120 -31.68 15.09 0.16
N TYR A 121 -31.61 15.14 1.49
CA TYR A 121 -32.82 15.09 2.32
C TYR A 121 -33.29 16.52 2.66
N ASP A 122 -34.44 16.91 2.16
CA ASP A 122 -35.21 18.09 2.55
C ASP A 122 -36.51 17.68 3.24
N SER A 123 -36.59 17.88 4.56
CA SER A 123 -37.80 17.63 5.36
C SER A 123 -39.11 18.28 4.85
N ALA A 124 -39.05 19.28 3.95
CA ALA A 124 -40.23 19.86 3.31
C ALA A 124 -40.79 19.00 2.17
N VAL A 125 -39.95 18.26 1.46
CA VAL A 125 -40.29 17.48 0.25
C VAL A 125 -40.13 15.98 0.48
N ASP A 126 -39.13 15.60 1.25
CA ASP A 126 -38.80 14.24 1.64
C ASP A 126 -39.48 13.80 2.92
N ASP A 127 -39.36 12.52 3.21
CA ASP A 127 -39.92 11.88 4.39
C ASP A 127 -39.00 10.75 4.85
N LYS A 128 -39.16 10.35 6.11
CA LYS A 128 -38.61 9.10 6.62
C LYS A 128 -39.73 8.10 6.86
N LEU A 129 -39.45 6.82 6.67
CA LEU A 129 -40.28 5.75 7.25
C LEU A 129 -39.67 5.32 8.58
N VAL A 130 -40.34 5.65 9.68
CA VAL A 130 -39.90 5.25 11.01
C VAL A 130 -40.54 3.92 11.36
N ILE A 131 -39.71 2.99 11.83
CA ILE A 131 -40.08 1.63 12.20
C ILE A 131 -39.69 1.44 13.65
N GLN A 132 -40.69 1.48 14.53
CA GLN A 132 -40.50 1.40 15.97
C GLN A 132 -41.29 0.23 16.55
N TYR A 133 -40.73 -0.35 17.61
CA TYR A 133 -41.29 -1.53 18.26
C TYR A 133 -42.75 -1.36 18.72
N ALA A 134 -43.11 -0.18 19.24
CA ALA A 134 -44.44 0.16 19.72
C ALA A 134 -45.58 -0.11 18.72
N TYR A 135 -45.29 -0.04 17.42
CA TYR A 135 -46.26 -0.16 16.33
C TYR A 135 -46.13 -1.48 15.56
N ASN A 136 -45.25 -2.37 16.01
CA ASN A 136 -44.97 -3.68 15.43
C ASN A 136 -45.26 -4.90 16.34
N PRO A 137 -46.23 -4.88 17.28
CA PRO A 137 -46.51 -6.07 18.08
C PRO A 137 -47.33 -7.11 17.31
N LEU A 138 -46.81 -8.32 17.14
CA LEU A 138 -47.62 -9.50 16.77
C LEU A 138 -48.42 -9.97 18.00
N GLY A 139 -49.47 -9.23 18.37
CA GLY A 139 -50.47 -9.68 19.36
C GLY A 139 -50.59 -8.89 20.67
N HIS A 140 -49.86 -7.79 20.86
CA HIS A 140 -50.08 -6.89 22.00
C HIS A 140 -51.07 -5.77 21.64
N VAL A 141 -52.36 -6.07 21.80
CA VAL A 141 -53.38 -5.02 21.97
C VAL A 141 -53.63 -4.88 23.47
N GLU A 142 -52.69 -4.36 24.27
CA GLU A 142 -53.05 -3.94 25.61
C GLU A 142 -52.06 -2.95 26.25
N ASN A 143 -52.59 -1.74 26.47
CA ASN A 143 -52.17 -0.68 27.37
C ASN A 143 -50.88 0.09 27.03
N TYR A 144 -51.09 1.34 26.57
CA TYR A 144 -50.21 2.50 26.73
C TYR A 144 -49.89 2.75 28.23
N ASN A 145 -49.26 1.79 28.90
CA ASN A 145 -48.77 1.98 30.25
C ASN A 145 -47.27 2.27 30.15
N LEU A 146 -46.95 3.57 30.07
CA LEU A 146 -45.61 4.16 29.97
C LEU A 146 -44.62 3.68 31.05
N GLY A 147 -45.06 2.88 32.03
CA GLY A 147 -44.22 2.32 33.10
C GLY A 147 -43.53 0.98 32.77
N ASN A 148 -43.98 0.24 31.73
CA ASN A 148 -43.31 -0.96 31.23
C ASN A 148 -43.09 -0.79 29.71
N PHE A 149 -41.92 -0.29 29.34
CA PHE A 149 -41.47 0.10 28.01
C PHE A 149 -41.61 -1.02 26.95
N TYR A 150 -42.82 -1.18 26.40
CA TYR A 150 -43.23 -2.07 25.30
C TYR A 150 -42.85 -3.57 25.39
N GLY A 151 -42.17 -4.03 26.45
CA GLY A 151 -41.79 -5.43 26.65
C GLY A 151 -40.43 -5.84 26.06
N ALA A 152 -39.62 -4.89 25.58
CA ALA A 152 -38.28 -5.16 25.07
C ALA A 152 -37.38 -5.86 26.12
N GLU A 153 -36.58 -6.84 25.70
CA GLU A 153 -35.63 -7.51 26.58
C GLU A 153 -34.48 -6.56 26.97
N GLN A 154 -34.28 -6.38 28.27
CA GLN A 154 -33.22 -5.55 28.86
C GLN A 154 -32.20 -6.42 29.59
N GLY A 155 -30.94 -5.96 29.63
CA GLY A 155 -29.86 -6.65 30.33
C GLY A 155 -29.34 -7.91 29.64
N ALA A 156 -29.77 -8.18 28.41
CA ALA A 156 -29.31 -9.28 27.57
C ALA A 156 -29.30 -8.86 26.09
N TRP A 157 -28.47 -9.54 25.30
CA TRP A 157 -28.45 -9.38 23.85
C TRP A 157 -29.68 -10.03 23.22
N ALA A 158 -30.46 -9.24 22.48
CA ALA A 158 -31.62 -9.69 21.72
C ALA A 158 -31.61 -9.08 20.32
N GLN A 159 -32.16 -9.77 19.33
CA GLN A 159 -32.15 -9.29 17.94
C GLN A 159 -33.31 -8.31 17.70
N THR A 160 -32.98 -7.07 17.28
CA THR A 160 -33.90 -6.03 16.79
C THR A 160 -35.05 -5.76 17.75
N PHE A 161 -36.24 -6.33 17.53
CA PHE A 161 -37.41 -6.16 18.39
C PHE A 161 -37.76 -7.40 19.23
N SER A 162 -36.96 -8.47 19.20
CA SER A 162 -37.20 -9.70 19.95
C SER A 162 -37.33 -9.46 21.46
N ASP A 163 -38.26 -10.17 22.09
CA ASP A 163 -38.57 -10.09 23.53
C ASP A 163 -38.61 -11.47 24.22
N SER A 164 -38.35 -11.48 25.54
CA SER A 164 -38.26 -12.71 26.36
C SER A 164 -39.61 -13.23 26.86
N ALA A 165 -40.67 -12.43 26.76
CA ALA A 165 -42.01 -12.72 27.28
C ALA A 165 -42.95 -13.25 26.18
N ALA A 166 -42.56 -14.36 25.55
CA ALA A 166 -43.17 -14.95 24.34
C ALA A 166 -42.92 -14.11 23.08
N PRO A 167 -42.41 -14.70 21.98
CA PRO A 167 -41.79 -13.96 20.88
C PRO A 167 -42.86 -13.21 20.07
N THR A 168 -43.14 -11.96 20.42
CA THR A 168 -44.16 -11.15 19.74
C THR A 168 -43.55 -10.00 18.94
N GLY A 169 -42.32 -9.59 19.25
CA GLY A 169 -41.54 -8.67 18.42
C GLY A 169 -40.77 -9.37 17.31
N PRO A 170 -40.73 -8.83 16.08
CA PRO A 170 -40.00 -9.47 14.99
C PRO A 170 -38.48 -9.31 15.16
N ALA A 171 -37.74 -10.41 14.97
CA ALA A 171 -36.28 -10.41 15.00
C ALA A 171 -35.65 -9.67 13.80
N GLN A 172 -36.44 -9.41 12.75
CA GLN A 172 -36.03 -8.71 11.54
C GLN A 172 -37.16 -7.78 11.07
N ILE A 173 -36.78 -6.62 10.56
CA ILE A 173 -37.67 -5.75 9.79
C ILE A 173 -37.82 -6.39 8.41
N THR A 174 -39.07 -6.59 7.99
CA THR A 174 -39.42 -7.23 6.71
C THR A 174 -40.61 -6.51 6.08
N ASP A 175 -41.06 -6.97 4.92
CA ASP A 175 -42.31 -6.54 4.27
C ASP A 175 -43.57 -6.59 5.17
N THR A 176 -43.55 -7.36 6.26
CA THR A 176 -44.67 -7.43 7.23
C THR A 176 -44.60 -6.37 8.33
N THR A 177 -43.48 -5.68 8.46
CA THR A 177 -43.24 -4.65 9.46
C THR A 177 -43.90 -3.35 9.04
N SER A 178 -44.57 -2.68 9.97
CA SER A 178 -45.20 -1.37 9.80
C SER A 178 -44.21 -0.24 10.04
N GLY A 179 -44.26 0.77 9.18
CA GLY A 179 -43.53 2.02 9.34
C GLY A 179 -44.43 3.21 9.02
N TRP A 180 -44.22 4.32 9.72
CA TRP A 180 -44.99 5.55 9.51
C TRP A 180 -44.15 6.65 8.87
N ALA A 181 -44.81 7.50 8.07
CA ALA A 181 -44.17 8.66 7.46
C ALA A 181 -44.02 9.82 8.48
N THR A 182 -42.86 10.47 8.53
CA THR A 182 -42.52 11.50 9.54
C THR A 182 -43.22 12.85 9.38
N THR A 183 -43.83 13.15 8.23
CA THR A 183 -44.54 14.42 8.03
C THR A 183 -45.85 14.58 8.84
N GLY A 184 -46.20 13.66 9.74
CA GLY A 184 -47.30 13.78 10.70
C GLY A 184 -46.84 13.79 12.16
N PRO A 185 -47.57 14.44 13.11
CA PRO A 185 -47.28 14.32 14.53
C PRO A 185 -47.31 12.85 14.97
N SER A 186 -46.37 12.46 15.83
CA SER A 186 -46.39 11.14 16.46
C SER A 186 -47.71 10.96 17.22
N GLY A 187 -48.43 9.88 16.93
CA GLY A 187 -49.79 9.66 17.42
C GLY A 187 -50.16 8.17 17.41
N PRO A 188 -51.21 7.77 18.13
CA PRO A 188 -51.64 6.38 18.14
C PRO A 188 -52.13 5.95 16.75
N PRO A 189 -52.04 4.65 16.41
CA PRO A 189 -52.57 4.13 15.15
C PRO A 189 -54.05 4.54 14.97
N GLY A 190 -54.34 5.20 13.84
CA GLY A 190 -55.69 5.70 13.52
C GLY A 190 -55.91 7.20 13.73
N ASP A 191 -54.91 7.97 14.17
CA ASP A 191 -54.92 9.42 14.03
C ASP A 191 -54.95 9.79 12.52
N PRO A 192 -55.86 10.67 12.05
CA PRO A 192 -55.92 11.08 10.64
C PRO A 192 -54.62 11.68 10.09
N LEU A 193 -53.71 12.15 10.95
CA LEU A 193 -52.40 12.68 10.57
C LEU A 193 -51.28 11.64 10.68
N PHE A 194 -51.55 10.45 11.23
CA PHE A 194 -50.59 9.35 11.35
C PHE A 194 -50.76 8.39 10.16
N ILE A 195 -49.85 8.48 9.19
CA ILE A 195 -49.86 7.64 7.99
C ILE A 195 -48.93 6.45 8.21
N ASN A 196 -49.51 5.26 8.40
CA ASN A 196 -48.78 4.04 8.73
C ASN A 196 -49.27 2.87 7.87
N HIS A 197 -48.33 2.17 7.25
CA HIS A 197 -48.56 1.00 6.41
C HIS A 197 -47.44 -0.02 6.62
N THR A 198 -47.69 -1.26 6.22
CA THR A 198 -46.62 -2.26 6.12
C THR A 198 -45.62 -1.87 5.03
N LEU A 199 -44.37 -2.30 5.15
CA LEU A 199 -43.36 -2.08 4.12
C LEU A 199 -43.80 -2.65 2.76
N ALA A 200 -44.51 -3.79 2.72
CA ALA A 200 -45.11 -4.32 1.50
C ALA A 200 -46.10 -3.34 0.84
N GLU A 201 -46.96 -2.71 1.64
CA GLU A 201 -47.94 -1.74 1.15
C GLU A 201 -47.25 -0.46 0.68
N TRP A 202 -46.27 0.06 1.44
CA TRP A 202 -45.46 1.18 1.01
C TRP A 202 -44.77 0.91 -0.33
N LYS A 203 -44.11 -0.24 -0.48
CA LYS A 203 -43.46 -0.65 -1.74
C LYS A 203 -44.45 -0.81 -2.89
N ALA A 204 -45.68 -1.25 -2.62
CA ALA A 204 -46.73 -1.38 -3.63
C ALA A 204 -47.23 -0.01 -4.17
N GLY A 205 -46.94 1.08 -3.46
CA GLY A 205 -47.26 2.44 -3.86
C GLY A 205 -48.40 3.04 -3.03
N VAL A 206 -48.04 3.93 -2.11
CA VAL A 206 -48.98 4.68 -1.28
C VAL A 206 -48.83 6.17 -1.57
N ALA A 207 -49.91 6.79 -2.03
CA ALA A 207 -50.02 8.24 -2.10
C ALA A 207 -50.61 8.75 -0.77
N TYR A 208 -50.02 9.82 -0.22
CA TYR A 208 -50.45 10.39 1.05
C TYR A 208 -50.25 11.91 1.06
N THR A 209 -50.98 12.57 1.96
CA THR A 209 -50.91 14.02 2.18
C THR A 209 -50.83 14.29 3.67
N THR A 210 -49.96 15.20 4.09
CA THR A 210 -49.79 15.62 5.48
C THR A 210 -49.81 17.14 5.57
N GLY A 211 -50.51 17.69 6.58
CA GLY A 211 -50.32 19.08 7.02
C GLY A 211 -50.48 20.22 5.98
N GLY A 212 -51.09 20.00 4.82
CA GLY A 212 -51.18 21.00 3.75
C GLY A 212 -50.01 20.99 2.75
N ASN A 213 -49.10 20.01 2.86
CA ASN A 213 -48.06 19.75 1.87
C ASN A 213 -48.66 19.12 0.59
N PRO A 214 -47.97 19.22 -0.56
CA PRO A 214 -48.32 18.48 -1.77
C PRO A 214 -48.43 16.98 -1.51
N GLU A 215 -49.24 16.28 -2.33
CA GLU A 215 -49.32 14.82 -2.28
C GLU A 215 -47.96 14.22 -2.62
N LYS A 216 -47.50 13.31 -1.75
CA LYS A 216 -46.27 12.54 -1.91
C LYS A 216 -46.62 11.10 -2.24
N THR A 217 -45.70 10.38 -2.86
CA THR A 217 -45.87 8.95 -3.14
C THR A 217 -44.62 8.19 -2.75
N ILE A 218 -44.77 7.23 -1.84
CA ILE A 218 -43.73 6.25 -1.53
C ILE A 218 -44.06 4.96 -2.27
N ASN A 219 -43.07 4.38 -2.95
CA ASN A 219 -43.18 3.11 -3.65
C ASN A 219 -41.81 2.40 -3.70
N ALA A 220 -41.76 1.20 -4.28
CA ALA A 220 -40.51 0.43 -4.38
C ALA A 220 -39.37 1.17 -5.11
N ALA A 221 -39.66 2.15 -5.97
CA ALA A 221 -38.65 2.94 -6.67
C ALA A 221 -38.28 4.25 -5.95
N SER A 222 -38.88 4.55 -4.78
CA SER A 222 -38.44 5.67 -3.94
C SER A 222 -36.99 5.46 -3.54
N LEU A 223 -36.14 6.47 -3.73
CA LEU A 223 -34.73 6.38 -3.40
C LEU A 223 -34.54 6.38 -1.88
N VAL A 224 -33.58 5.60 -1.40
CA VAL A 224 -33.18 5.54 0.00
C VAL A 224 -31.81 6.18 0.12
N LEU A 225 -31.72 7.24 0.92
CA LEU A 225 -30.46 7.94 1.20
C LEU A 225 -29.70 7.27 2.34
N ALA A 226 -30.40 6.89 3.40
CA ALA A 226 -29.79 6.31 4.58
C ALA A 226 -30.75 5.43 5.39
N LEU A 227 -30.15 4.55 6.18
CA LEU A 227 -30.80 3.84 7.27
C LEU A 227 -30.27 4.39 8.60
N GLU A 228 -31.13 4.80 9.51
CA GLU A 228 -30.72 5.30 10.83
C GLU A 228 -31.26 4.40 11.94
N ILE A 229 -30.37 3.77 12.72
CA ILE A 229 -30.75 3.05 13.94
C ILE A 229 -30.60 4.03 15.10
N GLU A 230 -31.70 4.39 15.75
CA GLU A 230 -31.76 5.53 16.67
C GLU A 230 -32.33 5.15 18.04
N VAL A 231 -31.84 5.84 19.07
CA VAL A 231 -32.46 5.93 20.39
C VAL A 231 -32.90 7.37 20.65
N GLU A 232 -34.10 7.54 21.22
CA GLU A 232 -34.69 8.85 21.53
C GLU A 232 -35.07 8.98 23.00
N ASN A 233 -35.20 10.22 23.46
CA ASN A 233 -35.46 10.54 24.87
C ASN A 233 -36.95 10.63 25.26
N TRP A 234 -37.86 10.03 24.49
CA TRP A 234 -39.32 10.20 24.63
C TRP A 234 -39.99 9.51 25.86
N GLY A 235 -39.21 9.20 26.91
CA GLY A 235 -39.67 8.62 28.17
C GLY A 235 -38.90 9.14 29.39
N ALA A 236 -39.40 8.85 30.60
CA ALA A 236 -38.72 9.24 31.83
C ALA A 236 -37.42 8.43 31.99
N GLY A 237 -36.28 9.01 31.58
CA GLY A 237 -34.94 8.46 31.80
C GLY A 237 -34.08 8.20 30.56
N GLY A 238 -34.59 8.45 29.34
CA GLY A 238 -33.86 8.17 28.10
C GLY A 238 -33.75 6.68 27.75
N THR A 239 -33.05 6.37 26.66
CA THR A 239 -32.71 5.02 26.21
C THR A 239 -31.20 4.90 26.09
N ASP A 240 -30.65 3.84 26.67
CA ASP A 240 -29.23 3.48 26.66
C ASP A 240 -29.11 2.06 26.09
N ALA A 241 -28.49 1.93 24.93
CA ALA A 241 -28.37 0.67 24.22
C ALA A 241 -27.04 0.53 23.46
N TYR A 242 -26.60 -0.71 23.34
CA TYR A 242 -25.50 -1.11 22.45
C TYR A 242 -26.08 -1.78 21.21
N ILE A 243 -25.53 -1.50 20.04
CA ILE A 243 -25.96 -2.03 18.74
C ILE A 243 -24.77 -2.70 18.07
N ASP A 244 -24.97 -3.93 17.62
CA ASP A 244 -23.94 -4.75 17.00
C ASP A 244 -24.55 -5.63 15.90
N ASP A 245 -23.71 -6.27 15.08
CA ASP A 245 -24.11 -7.25 14.06
C ASP A 245 -25.27 -6.73 13.18
N ILE A 246 -25.12 -5.53 12.61
CA ILE A 246 -26.15 -4.92 11.74
C ILE A 246 -26.20 -5.72 10.44
N GLU A 247 -27.39 -6.17 10.07
CA GLU A 247 -27.63 -6.94 8.84
C GLU A 247 -28.63 -6.23 7.92
N ILE A 248 -28.27 -6.10 6.64
CA ILE A 248 -29.16 -5.66 5.56
C ILE A 248 -29.21 -6.78 4.53
N ASN A 249 -30.39 -7.27 4.21
CA ASN A 249 -30.63 -8.40 3.30
C ASN A 249 -29.82 -9.67 3.66
N GLY A 250 -29.64 -9.93 4.97
CA GLY A 250 -28.87 -11.06 5.49
C GLY A 250 -27.36 -10.94 5.34
N VAL A 251 -26.86 -9.75 4.98
CA VAL A 251 -25.43 -9.43 4.94
C VAL A 251 -25.06 -8.60 6.16
N THR A 252 -24.08 -9.03 6.94
CA THR A 252 -23.56 -8.29 8.11
C THR A 252 -22.64 -7.14 7.69
N TYR A 253 -22.83 -5.98 8.31
CA TYR A 253 -22.08 -4.76 8.10
C TYR A 253 -21.41 -4.32 9.40
N TYR A 254 -20.09 -4.16 9.34
CA TYR A 254 -19.26 -3.65 10.43
C TYR A 254 -19.00 -2.17 10.23
N GLY A 255 -18.91 -1.41 11.32
CA GLY A 255 -18.51 0.00 11.28
C GLY A 255 -17.04 0.28 11.51
N LEU A 256 -16.31 -0.70 12.00
CA LEU A 256 -14.87 -0.66 12.22
C LEU A 256 -14.20 -1.83 11.51
N ILE A 257 -13.04 -1.59 10.92
CA ILE A 257 -12.26 -2.63 10.24
C ILE A 257 -11.69 -3.60 11.27
N GLN A 258 -11.19 -3.10 12.42
CA GLN A 258 -10.63 -3.98 13.46
C GLN A 258 -11.69 -4.95 14.00
N ASP A 259 -12.94 -4.51 14.12
CA ASP A 259 -14.03 -5.37 14.60
C ASP A 259 -14.37 -6.50 13.63
N ALA A 260 -14.31 -6.22 12.34
CA ALA A 260 -14.42 -7.23 11.29
C ALA A 260 -13.23 -8.21 11.31
N ILE A 261 -12.00 -7.71 11.49
CA ILE A 261 -10.80 -8.53 11.66
C ILE A 261 -10.91 -9.44 12.88
N ASP A 262 -11.39 -8.93 14.00
CA ASP A 262 -11.52 -9.67 15.26
C ASP A 262 -12.59 -10.78 15.14
N SER A 263 -13.67 -10.50 14.42
CA SER A 263 -14.74 -11.45 14.12
C SER A 263 -14.34 -12.54 13.11
N ALA A 264 -13.43 -12.21 12.20
CA ALA A 264 -13.00 -13.10 11.14
C ALA A 264 -12.25 -14.33 11.65
N ILE A 265 -12.44 -15.45 10.95
CA ILE A 265 -11.60 -16.63 11.04
C ILE A 265 -10.52 -16.60 9.96
N ALA A 266 -9.56 -17.52 10.03
CA ALA A 266 -8.49 -17.60 9.04
C ALA A 266 -9.06 -17.76 7.60
N ASP A 267 -8.42 -17.08 6.65
CA ASP A 267 -8.72 -17.01 5.21
C ASP A 267 -9.97 -16.18 4.83
N ASP A 268 -10.68 -15.58 5.78
CA ASP A 268 -11.81 -14.69 5.48
C ASP A 268 -11.39 -13.43 4.69
N ILE A 269 -12.38 -12.77 4.09
CA ILE A 269 -12.21 -11.51 3.36
C ILE A 269 -12.85 -10.38 4.16
N ILE A 270 -12.08 -9.35 4.47
CA ILE A 270 -12.56 -8.07 4.97
C ILE A 270 -12.68 -7.12 3.77
N SER A 271 -13.91 -6.88 3.32
CA SER A 271 -14.23 -5.99 2.21
C SER A 271 -14.62 -4.62 2.74
N VAL A 272 -13.76 -3.62 2.55
CA VAL A 272 -13.91 -2.27 3.09
C VAL A 272 -14.43 -1.33 2.02
N ALA A 273 -15.56 -0.67 2.28
CA ALA A 273 -16.13 0.32 1.38
C ALA A 273 -15.26 1.58 1.31
N ALA A 274 -15.57 2.46 0.34
CA ALA A 274 -15.01 3.80 0.31
C ALA A 274 -15.41 4.57 1.58
N GLY A 275 -14.47 5.31 2.15
CA GLY A 275 -14.64 6.01 3.42
C GLY A 275 -13.32 6.27 4.11
N THR A 276 -13.36 7.08 5.17
CA THR A 276 -12.20 7.32 6.02
C THR A 276 -12.40 6.64 7.37
N TYR A 277 -11.46 5.78 7.74
CA TYR A 277 -11.49 4.94 8.94
C TYR A 277 -10.35 5.37 9.87
N ALA A 278 -10.71 5.95 11.01
CA ALA A 278 -9.75 6.41 12.02
C ALA A 278 -9.39 5.26 12.97
N GLU A 279 -8.49 4.38 12.54
CA GLU A 279 -8.17 3.12 13.21
C GLU A 279 -6.67 2.82 13.19
N GLN A 280 -6.23 2.03 14.17
CA GLN A 280 -4.93 1.37 14.13
C GLN A 280 -5.20 -0.14 14.06
N LEU A 281 -4.78 -0.79 12.98
CA LEU A 281 -5.12 -2.17 12.70
C LEU A 281 -4.04 -3.15 13.13
N ILE A 282 -4.47 -4.27 13.70
CA ILE A 282 -3.63 -5.43 14.06
C ILE A 282 -4.24 -6.67 13.41
N ILE A 283 -3.47 -7.30 12.54
CA ILE A 283 -3.82 -8.55 11.86
C ILE A 283 -2.87 -9.64 12.36
N ASP A 284 -3.43 -10.66 13.02
CA ASP A 284 -2.69 -11.77 13.64
C ASP A 284 -3.17 -13.15 13.16
N LYS A 285 -3.91 -13.17 12.06
CA LYS A 285 -4.47 -14.35 11.40
C LYS A 285 -4.43 -14.16 9.88
N SER A 286 -4.36 -15.26 9.13
CA SER A 286 -4.44 -15.20 7.67
C SER A 286 -5.80 -14.64 7.25
N LEU A 287 -5.81 -13.63 6.36
CA LEU A 287 -7.02 -13.04 5.79
C LEU A 287 -6.68 -12.18 4.57
N THR A 288 -7.71 -11.74 3.85
CA THR A 288 -7.61 -10.67 2.84
C THR A 288 -8.28 -9.40 3.33
N LEU A 289 -7.55 -8.30 3.43
CA LEU A 289 -8.09 -6.95 3.64
C LEU A 289 -8.09 -6.21 2.31
N ARG A 290 -9.26 -5.88 1.78
CA ARG A 290 -9.42 -5.25 0.47
C ARG A 290 -10.31 -4.02 0.55
N GLY A 291 -9.81 -2.88 0.12
CA GLY A 291 -10.57 -1.64 0.01
C GLY A 291 -11.15 -1.38 -1.39
N ALA A 292 -11.65 -0.17 -1.60
CA ALA A 292 -12.20 0.35 -2.85
C ALA A 292 -11.22 1.31 -3.57
N GLY A 293 -9.93 0.97 -3.58
CA GLY A 293 -8.83 1.84 -4.02
C GLY A 293 -8.53 2.96 -3.02
N ASP A 294 -7.90 4.03 -3.48
CA ASP A 294 -7.53 5.20 -2.64
C ASP A 294 -8.74 5.94 -2.01
N THR A 295 -9.97 5.53 -2.33
CA THR A 295 -11.17 6.06 -1.66
C THR A 295 -11.48 5.36 -0.33
N THR A 296 -10.81 4.24 -0.03
CA THR A 296 -10.77 3.62 1.29
C THR A 296 -9.51 4.10 2.00
N ILE A 297 -9.66 5.02 2.95
CA ILE A 297 -8.55 5.68 3.63
C ILE A 297 -8.51 5.19 5.08
N ILE A 298 -7.41 4.56 5.48
CA ILE A 298 -7.13 4.20 6.87
C ILE A 298 -6.16 5.22 7.43
N GLN A 299 -6.60 5.97 8.43
CA GLN A 299 -5.82 7.01 9.10
C GLN A 299 -5.67 6.69 10.58
N PRO A 300 -4.63 7.16 11.28
CA PRO A 300 -4.48 6.91 12.71
C PRO A 300 -5.67 7.49 13.51
N PRO A 301 -6.02 6.89 14.67
CA PRO A 301 -7.10 7.39 15.52
C PRO A 301 -6.74 8.68 16.28
N GLY A 302 -5.48 9.16 16.17
CA GLY A 302 -4.99 10.33 16.87
C GLY A 302 -3.53 10.67 16.53
N PRO A 303 -2.94 11.66 17.23
CA PRO A 303 -1.60 12.18 16.92
C PRO A 303 -0.45 11.20 17.22
N GLU A 304 -0.71 10.12 17.95
CA GLU A 304 0.25 9.08 18.29
C GLU A 304 -0.42 7.71 18.24
N LEU A 305 0.29 6.72 17.72
CA LEU A 305 -0.13 5.33 17.67
C LEU A 305 0.24 4.59 18.96
N MET A 306 -0.69 3.82 19.51
CA MET A 306 -0.57 3.21 20.84
C MET A 306 -0.11 1.76 20.78
N ALA A 307 -0.57 0.99 19.78
CA ALA A 307 -0.11 -0.38 19.59
C ALA A 307 1.30 -0.39 18.99
N THR A 308 2.14 -1.29 19.52
CA THR A 308 3.55 -1.41 19.13
C THR A 308 3.92 -2.87 18.93
N ALA A 309 4.91 -3.11 18.07
CA ALA A 309 5.50 -4.41 17.81
C ALA A 309 7.03 -4.36 18.01
N SER A 310 7.61 -5.51 18.33
CA SER A 310 9.06 -5.69 18.35
C SER A 310 9.54 -6.11 16.97
N ILE A 311 10.45 -5.34 16.38
CA ILE A 311 11.02 -5.62 15.06
C ILE A 311 12.48 -6.05 15.18
N PRO A 312 12.97 -7.02 14.38
CA PRO A 312 14.39 -7.29 14.25
C PRO A 312 15.12 -6.09 13.61
N TRP A 313 16.43 -5.98 13.85
CA TRP A 313 17.22 -4.86 13.36
C TRP A 313 18.62 -5.21 12.85
N LEU A 314 19.20 -4.26 12.10
CA LEU A 314 20.57 -4.28 11.60
C LEU A 314 21.59 -4.57 12.71
N GLY A 315 22.53 -5.47 12.45
CA GLY A 315 23.59 -5.85 13.39
C GLY A 315 23.16 -6.75 14.55
N GLY A 316 21.89 -7.20 14.56
CA GLY A 316 21.33 -8.07 15.60
C GLY A 316 20.74 -7.29 16.78
N GLY A 317 19.53 -7.68 17.18
CA GLY A 317 18.76 -7.02 18.24
C GLY A 317 17.33 -6.71 17.81
N THR A 318 16.62 -5.95 18.64
CA THR A 318 15.24 -5.56 18.38
C THR A 318 14.97 -4.08 18.68
N HIS A 319 14.09 -3.46 17.90
CA HIS A 319 13.52 -2.15 18.19
C HIS A 319 12.01 -2.22 18.36
N THR A 320 11.42 -1.13 18.84
CA THR A 320 9.97 -0.94 18.88
C THR A 320 9.51 -0.16 17.66
N MET A 321 8.41 -0.60 17.05
CA MET A 321 7.74 0.05 15.93
C MET A 321 6.24 0.17 16.20
N SER A 322 5.63 1.28 15.79
CA SER A 322 4.17 1.38 15.64
C SER A 322 3.83 1.45 14.15
N ALA A 323 2.68 0.96 13.74
CA ALA A 323 2.19 1.17 12.37
C ALA A 323 0.69 1.41 12.32
N VAL A 324 0.21 2.10 11.29
CA VAL A 324 -1.23 2.26 11.04
C VAL A 324 -1.85 0.88 10.79
N ILE A 325 -1.18 0.02 10.03
CA ILE A 325 -1.54 -1.39 9.85
C ILE A 325 -0.36 -2.27 10.25
N SER A 326 -0.60 -3.19 11.18
CA SER A 326 0.37 -4.18 11.64
C SER A 326 -0.08 -5.60 11.30
N VAL A 327 0.59 -6.22 10.32
CA VAL A 327 0.51 -7.65 10.08
C VAL A 327 1.57 -8.34 10.93
N LEU A 328 1.14 -8.97 12.01
CA LEU A 328 1.99 -9.72 12.92
C LEU A 328 2.06 -11.18 12.48
N THR A 329 2.57 -12.08 13.33
CA THR A 329 2.70 -13.51 13.03
C THR A 329 1.32 -14.15 12.86
N ALA A 330 0.84 -14.22 11.61
CA ALA A 330 -0.50 -14.64 11.23
C ALA A 330 -0.64 -16.16 11.02
N GLY A 331 0.49 -16.88 11.04
CA GLY A 331 0.57 -18.33 10.85
C GLY A 331 0.58 -18.79 9.38
N ASP A 332 0.10 -17.96 8.45
CA ASP A 332 0.11 -18.19 7.00
C ASP A 332 0.27 -16.84 6.25
N GLU A 333 -0.36 -16.64 5.09
CA GLU A 333 -0.29 -15.42 4.27
C GLU A 333 -1.38 -14.38 4.60
N VAL A 334 -1.07 -13.09 4.45
CA VAL A 334 -2.05 -12.00 4.56
C VAL A 334 -1.99 -11.14 3.30
N THR A 335 -3.16 -10.86 2.71
CA THR A 335 -3.28 -9.92 1.60
C THR A 335 -3.82 -8.58 2.09
N VAL A 336 -3.15 -7.47 1.76
CA VAL A 336 -3.64 -6.10 1.97
C VAL A 336 -3.64 -5.40 0.62
N GLY A 337 -4.79 -4.87 0.19
CA GLY A 337 -4.83 -4.20 -1.11
C GLY A 337 -5.97 -3.24 -1.35
N ASP A 338 -5.81 -2.46 -2.42
CA ASP A 338 -6.78 -1.50 -2.93
C ASP A 338 -7.23 -0.48 -1.87
N LEU A 339 -6.29 0.17 -1.18
CA LEU A 339 -6.58 1.16 -0.12
C LEU A 339 -5.47 2.20 0.05
N GLU A 340 -5.81 3.32 0.68
CA GLU A 340 -4.85 4.33 1.14
C GLU A 340 -4.59 4.18 2.65
N ILE A 341 -3.32 4.29 3.04
CA ILE A 341 -2.85 4.43 4.43
C ILE A 341 -2.34 5.85 4.60
N ASP A 342 -3.12 6.70 5.28
CA ASP A 342 -2.77 8.08 5.54
C ASP A 342 -2.20 8.28 6.96
N GLY A 343 -0.87 8.39 7.06
CA GLY A 343 -0.16 8.68 8.30
C GLY A 343 -0.11 10.18 8.67
N SER A 344 -0.75 11.07 7.92
CA SER A 344 -0.60 12.53 8.04
C SER A 344 -0.97 13.11 9.41
N LEU A 345 -1.90 12.49 10.12
CA LEU A 345 -2.32 12.93 11.46
C LEU A 345 -1.30 12.58 12.56
N ILE A 346 -0.32 11.72 12.29
CA ILE A 346 0.72 11.35 13.27
C ILE A 346 1.69 12.52 13.44
N THR A 347 1.75 13.07 14.65
CA THR A 347 2.62 14.22 15.00
C THR A 347 3.56 13.91 16.16
N SER A 348 3.41 12.78 16.84
CA SER A 348 4.36 12.27 17.84
C SER A 348 4.47 10.75 17.81
N LYS A 349 5.60 10.22 18.31
CA LYS A 349 5.83 8.78 18.52
C LYS A 349 6.63 8.53 19.80
N SER A 350 6.30 7.44 20.49
CA SER A 350 7.06 6.90 21.63
C SER A 350 7.96 5.72 21.26
N THR A 351 7.81 5.19 20.04
CA THR A 351 8.61 4.10 19.49
C THR A 351 9.86 4.59 18.78
N THR A 352 10.77 3.66 18.50
CA THR A 352 11.96 3.96 17.70
C THR A 352 11.57 4.26 16.25
N TRP A 353 10.62 3.49 15.72
CA TRP A 353 10.16 3.53 14.34
C TRP A 353 8.65 3.67 14.23
N MET A 354 8.21 4.27 13.13
CA MET A 354 6.81 4.26 12.72
C MET A 354 6.72 3.80 11.26
N ALA A 355 5.68 3.05 10.89
CA ALA A 355 5.42 2.68 9.51
C ALA A 355 3.95 2.94 9.11
N GLY A 356 3.67 3.11 7.83
CA GLY A 356 2.30 2.98 7.34
C GLY A 356 1.82 1.55 7.48
N LEU A 357 2.59 0.62 6.90
CA LEU A 357 2.31 -0.82 6.90
C LEU A 357 3.53 -1.61 7.37
N VAL A 358 3.33 -2.56 8.28
CA VAL A 358 4.37 -3.50 8.71
C VAL A 358 3.92 -4.95 8.54
N TYR A 359 4.82 -5.80 8.02
CA TYR A 359 4.69 -7.26 7.95
C TYR A 359 5.79 -7.91 8.78
N LEU A 360 5.44 -8.70 9.80
CA LEU A 360 6.38 -9.37 10.70
C LEU A 360 6.15 -10.88 10.73
N GLU A 361 7.17 -11.64 10.29
CA GLU A 361 7.19 -13.11 10.31
C GLU A 361 6.01 -13.77 9.54
N THR A 362 5.46 -13.03 8.58
CA THR A 362 4.26 -13.34 7.79
C THR A 362 4.49 -12.93 6.34
N GLY A 363 4.04 -13.78 5.41
CA GLY A 363 4.11 -13.54 3.96
C GLY A 363 2.78 -13.05 3.39
N GLY A 364 2.69 -13.00 2.06
CA GLY A 364 1.46 -12.69 1.33
C GLY A 364 1.66 -11.64 0.26
N LEU A 365 0.66 -10.77 0.09
CA LEU A 365 0.57 -9.81 -1.01
C LEU A 365 0.18 -8.42 -0.50
N VAL A 366 0.90 -7.40 -0.94
CA VAL A 366 0.49 -6.00 -0.87
C VAL A 366 0.25 -5.52 -2.29
N GLU A 367 -0.99 -5.19 -2.66
CA GLU A 367 -1.37 -4.83 -4.03
C GLU A 367 -2.18 -3.54 -4.08
N GLY A 368 -1.75 -2.56 -4.87
CA GLY A 368 -2.54 -1.34 -5.08
C GLY A 368 -2.73 -0.51 -3.80
N VAL A 369 -1.72 -0.47 -2.94
CA VAL A 369 -1.77 0.30 -1.69
C VAL A 369 -1.03 1.63 -1.86
N THR A 370 -1.69 2.73 -1.50
CA THR A 370 -1.04 4.05 -1.40
C THR A 370 -0.67 4.32 0.05
N VAL A 371 0.59 4.64 0.35
CA VAL A 371 1.07 4.91 1.71
C VAL A 371 1.67 6.29 1.81
N ASN A 372 1.05 7.13 2.63
CA ASN A 372 1.61 8.40 3.08
C ASN A 372 2.20 8.24 4.50
N GLY A 373 3.53 8.18 4.60
CA GLY A 373 4.25 7.83 5.84
C GLY A 373 4.27 8.88 6.97
N GLY A 374 3.53 10.00 6.86
CA GLY A 374 3.35 11.00 7.92
C GLY A 374 4.36 12.16 7.91
N SER A 375 3.97 13.28 7.27
CA SER A 375 4.83 14.42 6.89
C SER A 375 5.43 15.29 8.00
N THR A 376 5.15 15.05 9.29
CA THR A 376 5.60 15.96 10.37
C THR A 376 6.60 15.36 11.35
N LEU A 377 6.82 14.04 11.31
CA LEU A 377 7.80 13.41 12.20
C LEU A 377 9.23 13.68 11.70
N PRO A 378 10.17 14.03 12.59
CA PRO A 378 11.52 14.43 12.19
C PRO A 378 12.43 13.25 11.78
N ASP A 379 12.06 12.00 12.12
CA ASP A 379 12.91 10.84 11.87
C ASP A 379 12.20 9.47 11.84
N ARG A 380 12.86 8.50 11.18
CA ARG A 380 12.60 7.04 11.24
C ARG A 380 11.14 6.64 11.01
N THR A 381 10.55 7.22 9.97
CA THR A 381 9.29 6.76 9.39
C THR A 381 9.56 5.90 8.16
N ALA A 382 8.74 4.86 8.01
CA ALA A 382 8.73 3.95 6.88
C ALA A 382 7.38 3.99 6.15
N GLY A 383 7.37 3.78 4.84
CA GLY A 383 6.13 3.45 4.13
C GLY A 383 5.70 2.02 4.47
N ILE A 384 6.43 1.06 3.89
CA ILE A 384 6.22 -0.37 4.08
C ILE A 384 7.48 -0.99 4.70
N PHE A 385 7.30 -1.76 5.78
CA PHE A 385 8.40 -2.46 6.43
C PHE A 385 8.08 -3.94 6.58
N ALA A 386 8.84 -4.81 5.92
CA ALA A 386 8.70 -6.25 6.00
C ALA A 386 9.92 -6.86 6.68
N ALA A 387 9.69 -7.75 7.65
CA ALA A 387 10.77 -8.48 8.29
C ALA A 387 10.42 -9.92 8.64
N ALA A 388 11.35 -10.85 8.37
CA ALA A 388 11.27 -12.23 8.82
C ALA A 388 12.66 -12.80 9.09
N VAL A 389 12.88 -13.24 10.34
CA VAL A 389 14.14 -13.87 10.78
C VAL A 389 13.94 -15.31 11.23
N THR A 390 12.70 -15.71 11.56
CA THR A 390 12.40 -17.04 12.09
C THR A 390 11.61 -17.90 11.11
N ASN A 391 10.54 -17.33 10.55
CA ASN A 391 9.63 -18.01 9.65
C ASN A 391 10.04 -17.72 8.20
N SER A 392 10.27 -18.77 7.41
CA SER A 392 10.50 -18.61 5.98
C SER A 392 9.21 -18.20 5.29
N VAL A 393 9.17 -16.97 4.78
CA VAL A 393 7.98 -16.36 4.16
C VAL A 393 8.35 -15.67 2.86
N SER A 394 7.36 -15.50 1.98
CA SER A 394 7.47 -14.68 0.76
C SER A 394 6.51 -13.52 0.86
N LEU A 395 6.96 -12.31 0.53
CA LEU A 395 6.10 -11.13 0.44
C LEU A 395 6.24 -10.50 -0.95
N GLU A 396 5.13 -10.40 -1.66
CA GLU A 396 5.01 -9.62 -2.88
C GLU A 396 4.46 -8.22 -2.54
N VAL A 397 5.08 -7.18 -3.09
CA VAL A 397 4.58 -5.80 -3.03
C VAL A 397 4.49 -5.26 -4.44
N THR A 398 3.28 -4.95 -4.90
CA THR A 398 3.03 -4.58 -6.29
C THR A 398 2.02 -3.48 -6.47
N GLY A 399 2.19 -2.71 -7.55
CA GLY A 399 1.24 -1.66 -7.94
C GLY A 399 1.02 -0.60 -6.86
N SER A 400 1.93 -0.49 -5.90
CA SER A 400 1.77 0.32 -4.69
C SER A 400 2.58 1.60 -4.77
N THR A 401 2.09 2.64 -4.11
CA THR A 401 2.73 3.97 -4.06
C THR A 401 3.19 4.25 -2.64
N VAL A 402 4.43 4.69 -2.45
CA VAL A 402 4.94 5.13 -1.16
C VAL A 402 5.49 6.54 -1.27
N GLU A 403 4.94 7.43 -0.47
CA GLU A 403 5.37 8.82 -0.38
C GLU A 403 5.47 9.30 1.07
N VAL A 404 6.11 10.45 1.26
CA VAL A 404 6.09 11.18 2.53
C VAL A 404 6.62 10.35 3.72
N TYR A 405 7.87 9.92 3.62
CA TYR A 405 8.58 9.19 4.69
C TYR A 405 9.98 9.79 4.92
N THR A 406 10.60 9.53 6.07
CA THR A 406 11.88 10.16 6.44
C THR A 406 13.07 9.23 6.44
N ARG A 407 12.85 7.91 6.32
CA ARG A 407 13.94 6.94 6.35
C ARG A 407 13.79 5.79 5.37
N ALA A 408 12.63 5.16 5.26
CA ALA A 408 12.46 3.94 4.46
C ALA A 408 11.22 4.01 3.56
N GLY A 409 11.36 3.84 2.26
CA GLY A 409 10.22 3.62 1.37
C GLY A 409 9.64 2.23 1.61
N ILE A 410 10.33 1.20 1.08
CA ILE A 410 9.96 -0.22 1.25
C ILE A 410 11.18 -1.03 1.69
N TYR A 411 11.16 -1.55 2.92
CA TYR A 411 12.28 -2.35 3.45
C TYR A 411 11.93 -3.83 3.53
N ALA A 412 12.87 -4.69 3.13
CA ALA A 412 12.89 -6.13 3.37
C ALA A 412 14.04 -6.47 4.33
N LEU A 413 13.75 -7.08 5.48
CA LEU A 413 14.76 -7.41 6.48
C LEU A 413 14.69 -8.87 6.93
N GLY A 414 15.86 -9.53 6.95
CA GLY A 414 16.04 -10.82 7.60
C GLY A 414 16.14 -12.00 6.64
N ALA A 415 16.99 -12.97 7.01
CA ALA A 415 17.35 -14.13 6.19
C ALA A 415 16.20 -15.11 5.91
N ALA A 416 15.04 -14.95 6.54
CA ALA A 416 13.88 -15.79 6.30
C ALA A 416 12.86 -15.12 5.35
N LEU A 417 13.12 -13.91 4.87
CA LEU A 417 12.26 -13.18 3.94
C LEU A 417 12.75 -13.32 2.48
N LEU A 418 11.85 -13.82 1.62
CA LEU A 418 11.93 -13.65 0.17
C LEU A 418 11.00 -12.50 -0.24
N ALA A 419 11.55 -11.42 -0.77
CA ALA A 419 10.82 -10.22 -1.15
C ALA A 419 10.76 -10.08 -2.68
N ASP A 420 9.56 -9.94 -3.25
CA ASP A 420 9.37 -9.61 -4.66
C ASP A 420 8.63 -8.27 -4.78
N TYR A 421 9.38 -7.20 -5.02
CA TYR A 421 8.86 -5.83 -5.03
C TYR A 421 8.83 -5.32 -6.46
N HIS A 422 7.66 -5.18 -7.06
CA HIS A 422 7.57 -4.78 -8.46
C HIS A 422 6.43 -3.86 -8.84
N HIS A 423 6.61 -3.06 -9.89
CA HIS A 423 5.59 -2.12 -10.36
C HIS A 423 5.14 -1.11 -9.28
N ASN A 424 6.03 -0.75 -8.34
CA ASN A 424 5.77 0.24 -7.32
C ASN A 424 6.33 1.61 -7.70
N GLU A 425 5.71 2.66 -7.18
CA GLU A 425 6.17 4.04 -7.29
C GLU A 425 6.60 4.56 -5.91
N ILE A 426 7.84 5.03 -5.81
CA ILE A 426 8.40 5.56 -4.56
C ILE A 426 8.89 6.96 -4.80
N ASN A 427 8.24 7.89 -4.12
CA ASN A 427 8.59 9.30 -4.16
C ASN A 427 9.23 9.71 -2.84
N GLY A 428 10.52 10.04 -2.89
CA GLY A 428 11.27 10.44 -1.72
C GLY A 428 10.79 11.76 -1.13
N PRO A 429 11.17 12.08 0.13
CA PRO A 429 10.75 13.32 0.78
C PRO A 429 11.47 14.59 0.26
N MET A 430 12.25 14.48 -0.83
CA MET A 430 13.13 15.54 -1.33
C MET A 430 14.17 16.02 -0.29
N ASP A 431 14.77 17.18 -0.54
CA ASP A 431 15.94 17.74 0.15
C ASP A 431 15.58 18.43 1.50
N ALA A 432 14.67 17.86 2.27
CA ALA A 432 14.40 18.33 3.63
C ALA A 432 15.48 17.81 4.59
N ILE A 433 15.89 18.66 5.55
CA ILE A 433 16.82 18.25 6.60
C ILE A 433 16.10 17.25 7.50
N HIS A 434 16.31 15.96 7.24
CA HIS A 434 15.84 14.86 8.06
C HIS A 434 16.95 14.42 9.02
N ALA A 435 16.58 13.92 10.20
CA ALA A 435 17.57 13.36 11.13
C ALA A 435 18.09 11.98 10.68
N GLY A 436 17.56 11.42 9.59
CA GLY A 436 18.01 10.17 8.99
C GLY A 436 18.11 10.29 7.47
N VAL A 437 18.85 9.37 6.85
CA VAL A 437 19.06 9.33 5.40
C VAL A 437 17.86 8.64 4.75
N PRO A 438 17.03 9.32 3.93
CA PRO A 438 15.91 8.67 3.28
C PRO A 438 16.42 7.70 2.21
N ASN A 439 15.82 6.51 2.14
CA ASN A 439 16.11 5.48 1.15
C ASN A 439 14.81 5.00 0.51
N GLY A 440 14.84 4.59 -0.75
CA GLY A 440 13.68 4.03 -1.46
C GLY A 440 13.42 2.59 -1.01
N MET A 441 14.01 1.62 -1.69
CA MET A 441 13.86 0.19 -1.39
C MET A 441 15.16 -0.44 -0.93
N PHE A 442 15.11 -1.25 0.12
CA PHE A 442 16.30 -1.95 0.62
C PHE A 442 16.05 -3.41 0.96
N PHE A 443 17.04 -4.24 0.62
CA PHE A 443 17.19 -5.62 1.08
C PHE A 443 18.27 -5.67 2.16
N LEU A 444 17.91 -6.14 3.34
CA LEU A 444 18.69 -6.01 4.57
C LEU A 444 18.89 -7.36 5.26
N GLU A 445 20.08 -7.59 5.80
CA GLU A 445 20.37 -8.64 6.80
C GLU A 445 19.88 -10.05 6.39
N GLY A 446 20.24 -10.47 5.19
CA GLY A 446 19.94 -11.78 4.63
C GLY A 446 18.66 -11.84 3.79
N ALA A 447 17.82 -10.80 3.79
CA ALA A 447 16.65 -10.75 2.92
C ALA A 447 17.07 -10.93 1.45
N ASN A 448 16.35 -11.78 0.71
CA ASN A 448 16.65 -12.11 -0.67
C ASN A 448 15.46 -11.76 -1.58
N GLY A 449 15.66 -11.81 -2.90
CA GLY A 449 14.59 -11.67 -3.89
C GLY A 449 14.88 -10.61 -4.94
N SER A 450 13.86 -9.84 -5.33
CA SER A 450 13.91 -8.96 -6.49
C SER A 450 13.23 -7.62 -6.28
N ALA A 451 13.78 -6.58 -6.91
CA ALA A 451 13.10 -5.32 -7.17
C ALA A 451 13.00 -5.10 -8.68
N THR A 452 11.80 -5.16 -9.26
CA THR A 452 11.63 -5.01 -10.71
C THR A 452 10.52 -4.07 -11.17
N TYR A 453 10.68 -3.38 -12.30
CA TYR A 453 9.64 -2.49 -12.84
C TYR A 453 9.21 -1.36 -11.89
N ASN A 454 10.05 -0.97 -10.92
CA ASN A 454 9.71 0.11 -10.00
C ASN A 454 10.20 1.45 -10.54
N VAL A 455 9.52 2.52 -10.10
CA VAL A 455 9.93 3.90 -10.32
C VAL A 455 10.34 4.48 -8.96
N VAL A 456 11.56 5.00 -8.85
CA VAL A 456 12.05 5.62 -7.61
C VAL A 456 12.64 6.99 -7.92
N THR A 457 12.12 8.03 -7.26
CA THR A 457 12.45 9.43 -7.54
C THR A 457 12.64 10.27 -6.27
N ASP A 458 13.24 11.45 -6.42
CA ASP A 458 13.21 12.55 -5.46
C ASP A 458 13.78 12.23 -4.06
N LEU A 459 14.88 11.47 -4.02
CA LEU A 459 15.60 11.12 -2.79
C LEU A 459 16.88 11.93 -2.64
N ALA A 460 16.92 12.78 -1.63
CA ALA A 460 18.11 13.53 -1.26
C ALA A 460 18.31 13.53 0.26
N TYR A 461 19.58 13.62 0.67
CA TYR A 461 19.96 13.83 2.06
C TYR A 461 20.91 15.04 2.12
N ALA A 462 20.44 16.09 2.79
CA ALA A 462 21.18 17.35 3.01
C ALA A 462 21.91 17.40 4.36
N GLY A 463 21.90 16.33 5.16
CA GLY A 463 22.56 16.32 6.47
C GLY A 463 24.08 16.22 6.39
N GLU A 464 24.77 16.50 7.51
CA GLU A 464 26.23 16.44 7.59
C GLU A 464 26.73 14.98 7.67
N GLY A 465 27.84 14.65 6.99
CA GLY A 465 28.53 13.35 7.05
C GLY A 465 28.52 12.53 5.76
N GLU A 466 29.08 11.32 5.81
CA GLU A 466 29.46 10.50 4.63
C GLU A 466 28.28 9.91 3.85
N TRP A 467 27.06 10.15 4.32
CA TRP A 467 25.89 9.37 3.95
C TRP A 467 25.16 9.93 2.74
N LEU A 468 24.75 9.04 1.85
CA LEU A 468 23.96 9.37 0.67
C LEU A 468 22.70 8.52 0.66
N SER A 469 21.58 9.16 0.37
CA SER A 469 20.30 8.50 0.05
C SER A 469 20.48 7.56 -1.14
N THR A 470 19.72 6.47 -1.13
CA THR A 470 19.76 5.45 -2.17
C THR A 470 18.36 5.10 -2.63
N GLY A 471 18.16 5.07 -3.94
CA GLY A 471 16.91 4.63 -4.58
C GLY A 471 16.63 3.17 -4.26
N ILE A 472 17.45 2.25 -4.77
CA ILE A 472 17.31 0.80 -4.51
C ILE A 472 18.65 0.23 -4.04
N GLY A 473 18.68 -0.50 -2.92
CA GLY A 473 19.96 -0.94 -2.37
C GLY A 473 19.96 -2.24 -1.59
N THR A 474 21.17 -2.71 -1.30
CA THR A 474 21.42 -3.85 -0.41
C THR A 474 22.31 -3.45 0.75
N TYR A 475 22.10 -4.07 1.90
CA TYR A 475 23.01 -4.00 3.05
C TYR A 475 23.03 -5.34 3.77
N ASN A 476 24.13 -6.09 3.62
CA ASN A 476 24.23 -7.47 4.13
C ASN A 476 23.05 -8.33 3.65
N ALA A 477 22.60 -8.15 2.42
CA ALA A 477 21.45 -8.87 1.87
C ALA A 477 21.78 -10.34 1.59
N GLY A 478 20.74 -11.13 1.31
CA GLY A 478 20.88 -12.47 0.76
C GLY A 478 21.65 -12.47 -0.56
N ALA A 479 22.23 -13.62 -0.92
CA ALA A 479 23.01 -13.71 -2.15
C ALA A 479 22.11 -13.69 -3.40
N ASN A 480 22.59 -13.02 -4.45
CA ASN A 480 21.96 -12.95 -5.77
C ASN A 480 20.60 -12.22 -5.81
N VAL A 481 20.47 -11.13 -5.04
CA VAL A 481 19.35 -10.18 -5.20
C VAL A 481 19.36 -9.60 -6.62
N ILE A 482 18.18 -9.39 -7.22
CA ILE A 482 18.04 -8.90 -8.59
C ILE A 482 17.34 -7.54 -8.62
N PHE A 483 17.97 -6.56 -9.26
CA PHE A 483 17.39 -5.25 -9.57
C PHE A 483 17.25 -5.12 -11.08
N ALA A 484 16.03 -5.21 -11.61
CA ALA A 484 15.82 -5.18 -13.05
C ALA A 484 14.63 -4.37 -13.55
N HIS A 485 14.76 -3.74 -14.72
CA HIS A 485 13.67 -2.96 -15.34
C HIS A 485 13.14 -1.78 -14.51
N ASN A 486 13.92 -1.28 -13.56
CA ASN A 486 13.54 -0.10 -12.77
C ASN A 486 13.96 1.18 -13.48
N THR A 487 13.20 2.26 -13.25
CA THR A 487 13.59 3.63 -13.57
C THR A 487 13.93 4.33 -12.25
N VAL A 488 15.17 4.78 -12.10
CA VAL A 488 15.61 5.46 -10.88
C VAL A 488 16.26 6.79 -11.23
N SER A 489 15.66 7.88 -10.74
CA SER A 489 16.05 9.23 -11.15
C SER A 489 16.03 10.25 -10.04
N ASP A 490 16.80 11.33 -10.20
CA ASP A 490 16.83 12.46 -9.27
C ASP A 490 17.09 12.02 -7.81
N VAL A 491 17.94 11.01 -7.64
CA VAL A 491 18.40 10.53 -6.32
C VAL A 491 19.93 10.68 -6.15
N GLN A 492 20.44 10.54 -4.92
CA GLN A 492 21.90 10.55 -4.72
C GLN A 492 22.57 9.27 -5.26
N ASN A 493 22.19 8.07 -4.79
CA ASN A 493 22.61 6.82 -5.42
C ASN A 493 21.40 6.14 -6.05
N ALA A 494 21.39 5.90 -7.35
CA ALA A 494 20.29 5.14 -7.97
C ALA A 494 20.28 3.72 -7.40
N PHE A 495 21.45 3.07 -7.43
CA PHE A 495 21.69 1.79 -6.78
C PHE A 495 22.91 1.83 -5.85
N ALA A 496 22.79 1.22 -4.66
CA ALA A 496 23.93 0.99 -3.77
C ALA A 496 24.01 -0.47 -3.31
N LEU A 497 25.15 -1.10 -3.60
CA LEU A 497 25.46 -2.49 -3.24
C LEU A 497 26.48 -2.47 -2.12
N SER A 498 26.06 -2.84 -0.90
CA SER A 498 26.89 -2.59 0.27
C SER A 498 26.92 -3.73 1.29
N ASN A 499 27.90 -3.63 2.19
CA ASN A 499 28.09 -4.42 3.38
C ASN A 499 28.05 -5.94 3.14
N ASN A 500 29.12 -6.47 2.53
CA ASN A 500 29.31 -7.91 2.26
C ASN A 500 28.20 -8.59 1.45
N THR A 501 27.38 -7.84 0.73
CA THR A 501 26.43 -8.43 -0.22
C THR A 501 27.19 -9.17 -1.33
N VAL A 502 26.65 -10.30 -1.80
CA VAL A 502 27.30 -11.15 -2.81
C VAL A 502 26.36 -11.38 -3.99
N GLY A 503 26.84 -11.16 -5.21
CA GLY A 503 26.13 -11.63 -6.40
C GLY A 503 24.98 -10.76 -6.87
N THR A 504 24.79 -9.54 -6.34
CA THR A 504 23.66 -8.69 -6.77
C THR A 504 23.75 -8.38 -8.25
N VAL A 505 22.64 -8.56 -8.97
CA VAL A 505 22.52 -8.28 -10.39
C VAL A 505 21.73 -7.00 -10.60
N VAL A 506 22.30 -6.04 -11.34
CA VAL A 506 21.64 -4.80 -11.75
C VAL A 506 21.54 -4.81 -13.27
N GLU A 507 20.34 -5.06 -13.81
CA GLU A 507 20.17 -5.19 -15.26
C GLU A 507 18.92 -4.56 -15.87
N TYR A 508 19.01 -4.06 -17.10
CA TYR A 508 17.88 -3.46 -17.83
C TYR A 508 17.21 -2.27 -17.12
N ASN A 509 17.94 -1.56 -16.26
CA ASN A 509 17.43 -0.37 -15.59
C ASN A 509 17.75 0.90 -16.39
N GLU A 510 16.95 1.93 -16.18
CA GLU A 510 17.19 3.30 -16.66
C GLU A 510 17.55 4.18 -15.46
N MET A 511 18.71 4.85 -15.53
CA MET A 511 19.26 5.64 -14.42
C MET A 511 19.67 7.02 -14.90
N TYR A 512 19.03 8.09 -14.40
CA TYR A 512 19.36 9.46 -14.82
C TYR A 512 19.12 10.54 -13.77
N GLY A 513 19.80 11.68 -13.90
CA GLY A 513 19.67 12.79 -12.96
C GLY A 513 20.27 12.50 -11.57
N ASN A 514 20.96 11.37 -11.41
CA ASN A 514 21.49 10.94 -10.11
C ASN A 514 22.90 11.48 -9.88
N HIS A 515 23.33 11.53 -8.61
CA HIS A 515 24.75 11.74 -8.32
C HIS A 515 25.57 10.51 -8.74
N ASN A 516 25.17 9.32 -8.32
CA ASN A 516 25.80 8.05 -8.72
C ASN A 516 24.73 7.12 -9.28
N ALA A 517 24.92 6.56 -10.47
CA ALA A 517 23.98 5.56 -10.98
C ALA A 517 24.12 4.24 -10.21
N VAL A 518 25.34 3.68 -10.12
CA VAL A 518 25.61 2.52 -9.26
C VAL A 518 26.83 2.75 -8.36
N ARG A 519 26.66 2.51 -7.06
CA ARG A 519 27.72 2.50 -6.05
C ARG A 519 27.93 1.07 -5.53
N ILE A 520 29.17 0.59 -5.53
CA ILE A 520 29.55 -0.72 -4.95
C ILE A 520 30.58 -0.48 -3.85
N GLU A 521 30.35 -1.02 -2.65
CA GLU A 521 31.19 -0.70 -1.50
C GLU A 521 31.15 -1.72 -0.35
N ALA A 522 31.94 -1.45 0.70
CA ALA A 522 31.89 -2.13 1.99
C ALA A 522 31.86 -3.67 1.90
N GLY A 523 32.75 -4.25 1.10
CA GLY A 523 32.92 -5.69 0.96
C GLY A 523 31.95 -6.35 -0.03
N ALA A 524 31.15 -5.59 -0.78
CA ALA A 524 30.31 -6.17 -1.83
C ALA A 524 31.18 -6.85 -2.91
N THR A 525 30.83 -8.10 -3.26
CA THR A 525 31.60 -8.95 -4.19
C THR A 525 30.70 -9.55 -5.25
N ASN A 526 31.30 -9.92 -6.39
CA ASN A 526 30.63 -10.65 -7.47
C ASN A 526 29.35 -9.97 -7.99
N SER A 527 29.24 -8.64 -7.89
CA SER A 527 28.10 -7.91 -8.42
C SER A 527 28.18 -7.86 -9.94
N ILE A 528 27.03 -7.94 -10.63
CA ILE A 528 26.96 -7.90 -12.09
C ILE A 528 26.08 -6.72 -12.49
N VAL A 529 26.65 -5.75 -13.20
CA VAL A 529 25.93 -4.58 -13.71
C VAL A 529 25.92 -4.63 -15.23
N ARG A 530 24.76 -4.88 -15.85
CA ARG A 530 24.70 -5.08 -17.30
C ARG A 530 23.42 -4.64 -17.97
N TYR A 531 23.50 -4.31 -19.26
CA TYR A 531 22.33 -3.96 -20.07
C TYR A 531 21.52 -2.77 -19.55
N ASN A 532 22.14 -1.90 -18.75
CA ASN A 532 21.48 -0.70 -18.22
C ASN A 532 21.69 0.49 -19.18
N ASP A 533 20.70 1.39 -19.21
CA ASP A 533 20.84 2.72 -19.80
C ASP A 533 21.16 3.72 -18.68
N ILE A 534 22.39 4.23 -18.69
CA ILE A 534 22.91 5.08 -17.62
C ILE A 534 23.30 6.41 -18.25
N HIS A 535 22.48 7.43 -18.02
CA HIS A 535 22.68 8.71 -18.67
C HIS A 535 22.41 9.92 -17.80
N ASP A 536 23.10 11.03 -18.07
CA ASP A 536 22.89 12.31 -17.37
C ASP A 536 23.00 12.21 -15.84
N ASN A 537 23.84 11.29 -15.33
CA ASN A 537 24.23 11.22 -13.92
C ASN A 537 25.59 11.90 -13.74
N ALA A 538 25.96 12.32 -12.54
CA ALA A 538 27.32 12.83 -12.32
C ALA A 538 28.38 11.73 -12.50
N PHE A 539 28.12 10.52 -11.98
CA PHE A 539 28.92 9.31 -12.19
C PHE A 539 28.05 8.14 -12.66
N ALA A 540 28.54 7.35 -13.62
CA ALA A 540 27.88 6.10 -14.01
C ALA A 540 28.14 5.00 -12.97
N MET A 541 29.39 4.85 -12.55
CA MET A 541 29.80 3.84 -11.59
C MET A 541 30.80 4.39 -10.58
N ARG A 542 30.64 4.01 -9.31
CA ARG A 542 31.65 4.22 -8.28
C ARG A 542 31.89 2.97 -7.45
N LEU A 543 33.14 2.56 -7.38
CA LEU A 543 33.61 1.53 -6.46
C LEU A 543 34.38 2.17 -5.31
N GLY A 544 33.86 1.98 -4.09
CA GLY A 544 34.52 2.45 -2.88
C GLY A 544 35.78 1.65 -2.56
N ALA A 545 36.69 2.23 -1.77
CA ALA A 545 37.99 1.62 -1.45
C ALA A 545 37.91 0.24 -0.76
N LEU A 546 36.77 -0.05 -0.12
CA LEU A 546 36.49 -1.32 0.55
C LEU A 546 35.61 -2.26 -0.27
N ALA A 547 35.31 -1.98 -1.54
CA ALA A 547 34.62 -2.93 -2.41
C ALA A 547 35.43 -4.22 -2.53
N GLY A 548 34.73 -5.36 -2.61
CA GLY A 548 35.35 -6.66 -2.77
C GLY A 548 35.67 -6.99 -4.23
N ASP A 549 36.18 -8.20 -4.45
CA ASP A 549 36.59 -8.70 -5.77
C ASP A 549 35.40 -9.22 -6.62
N GLY A 550 35.66 -9.45 -7.90
CA GLY A 550 34.75 -10.14 -8.83
C GLY A 550 33.59 -9.30 -9.36
N ASN A 551 33.59 -7.98 -9.12
CA ASN A 551 32.53 -7.11 -9.64
C ASN A 551 32.72 -6.87 -11.15
N GLU A 552 31.65 -7.06 -11.92
CA GLU A 552 31.62 -6.99 -13.38
C GLU A 552 30.61 -5.95 -13.85
N VAL A 553 30.99 -5.15 -14.86
CA VAL A 553 30.17 -4.09 -15.44
C VAL A 553 30.25 -4.20 -16.96
N HIS A 554 29.30 -4.87 -17.61
CA HIS A 554 29.38 -5.15 -19.06
C HIS A 554 28.13 -4.76 -19.81
N PHE A 555 28.24 -4.46 -21.10
CA PHE A 555 27.10 -4.26 -21.98
C PHE A 555 26.13 -3.16 -21.53
N ASN A 556 26.62 -2.13 -20.83
CA ASN A 556 25.84 -0.95 -20.46
C ASN A 556 26.02 0.16 -21.50
N SER A 557 25.07 1.10 -21.50
CA SER A 557 25.13 2.34 -22.25
C SER A 557 25.42 3.51 -21.30
N PHE A 558 26.62 4.10 -21.38
CA PHE A 558 26.98 5.29 -20.61
C PHE A 558 26.90 6.52 -21.52
N VAL A 559 25.99 7.45 -21.22
CA VAL A 559 25.81 8.69 -22.02
C VAL A 559 25.79 9.90 -21.11
N ASN A 560 26.57 10.96 -21.41
CA ASN A 560 26.57 12.21 -20.63
C ASN A 560 26.82 12.06 -19.11
N ASN A 561 27.66 11.12 -18.68
CA ASN A 561 28.07 10.99 -17.29
C ASN A 561 29.48 11.60 -17.12
N PRO A 562 29.62 12.90 -16.76
CA PRO A 562 30.86 13.64 -16.95
C PRO A 562 31.99 13.20 -16.01
N GLY A 563 31.67 12.58 -14.86
CA GLY A 563 32.68 12.08 -13.93
C GLY A 563 33.62 13.16 -13.44
N LEU A 564 33.10 14.37 -13.17
CA LEU A 564 33.90 15.49 -12.69
C LEU A 564 34.53 15.13 -11.35
N GLU A 565 35.77 15.56 -11.12
CA GLU A 565 36.47 15.30 -9.86
C GLU A 565 35.61 15.75 -8.67
N TRP A 566 35.34 14.81 -7.77
CA TRP A 566 34.56 15.04 -6.57
C TRP A 566 35.21 14.33 -5.39
N THR A 567 35.49 15.08 -4.33
CA THR A 567 36.02 14.54 -3.08
C THR A 567 34.87 14.37 -2.08
N ASN A 568 34.63 13.13 -1.65
CA ASN A 568 33.84 12.90 -0.46
C ASN A 568 34.67 13.27 0.77
N VAL A 569 34.51 14.50 1.24
CA VAL A 569 35.25 15.03 2.39
C VAL A 569 34.79 14.41 3.71
N ASP A 570 33.59 13.87 3.71
CA ASP A 570 33.01 13.29 4.90
C ASP A 570 33.54 11.86 5.11
N GLU A 571 33.83 11.12 4.03
CA GLU A 571 34.51 9.81 4.10
C GLU A 571 35.84 9.89 4.88
N ALA A 572 36.09 8.90 5.76
CA ALA A 572 37.31 8.79 6.55
C ALA A 572 38.16 7.56 6.13
N PRO A 573 39.28 7.73 5.39
CA PRO A 573 39.84 8.99 4.88
C PRO A 573 39.05 9.54 3.67
N PRO A 574 39.17 10.85 3.37
CA PRO A 574 38.48 11.44 2.22
C PRO A 574 38.90 10.77 0.92
N ASN A 575 37.91 10.40 0.12
CA ASN A 575 38.09 9.73 -1.15
C ASN A 575 37.78 10.68 -2.30
N THR A 576 38.67 10.74 -3.29
CA THR A 576 38.48 11.55 -4.49
C THR A 576 38.17 10.65 -5.67
N TYR A 577 37.02 10.88 -6.28
CA TYR A 577 36.52 10.12 -7.43
C TYR A 577 36.64 10.97 -8.69
N VAL A 578 37.02 10.34 -9.80
CA VAL A 578 37.19 10.98 -11.10
C VAL A 578 36.90 10.00 -12.23
N GLY A 579 36.33 10.50 -13.32
CA GLY A 579 35.98 9.71 -14.50
C GLY A 579 34.56 9.16 -14.45
N THR A 580 34.04 8.78 -15.62
CA THR A 580 32.67 8.24 -15.77
C THR A 580 32.46 6.98 -14.92
N VAL A 581 33.51 6.17 -14.82
CA VAL A 581 33.64 5.00 -13.94
C VAL A 581 34.88 5.20 -13.09
N SER A 582 34.72 5.22 -11.77
CA SER A 582 35.80 5.42 -10.80
C SER A 582 35.94 4.22 -9.86
N ASN A 583 37.16 3.71 -9.69
CA ASN A 583 37.45 2.55 -8.85
C ASN A 583 38.58 2.86 -7.86
N LEU A 584 38.23 3.01 -6.59
CA LEU A 584 39.21 3.23 -5.52
C LEU A 584 39.59 1.94 -4.79
N SER A 585 39.00 0.80 -5.15
CA SER A 585 39.28 -0.47 -4.51
C SER A 585 40.67 -1.01 -4.91
N ALA A 586 41.19 -1.94 -4.13
CA ALA A 586 42.44 -2.64 -4.46
C ALA A 586 42.26 -3.71 -5.56
N HIS A 587 41.03 -3.95 -6.00
CA HIS A 587 40.66 -4.95 -7.00
C HIS A 587 40.42 -4.27 -8.35
N VAL A 588 40.75 -4.97 -9.43
CA VAL A 588 40.45 -4.48 -10.78
C VAL A 588 38.94 -4.64 -11.02
N LEU A 589 38.32 -3.58 -11.51
CA LEU A 589 36.94 -3.64 -11.99
C LEU A 589 36.95 -4.10 -13.44
N ASP A 590 36.27 -5.20 -13.74
CA ASP A 590 36.02 -5.59 -15.12
C ASP A 590 34.87 -4.74 -15.68
N ALA A 591 35.20 -3.81 -16.57
CA ALA A 591 34.30 -2.87 -17.22
C ALA A 591 34.37 -2.97 -18.76
N ALA A 592 34.72 -4.14 -19.29
CA ALA A 592 34.74 -4.40 -20.72
C ALA A 592 33.33 -4.30 -21.34
N ASP A 593 33.26 -4.26 -22.66
CA ASP A 593 32.03 -4.37 -23.45
C ASP A 593 30.95 -3.31 -23.15
N ASN A 594 31.33 -2.14 -22.65
CA ASN A 594 30.42 -1.00 -22.48
C ASN A 594 30.47 -0.02 -23.65
N TRP A 595 29.37 0.68 -23.88
CA TRP A 595 29.32 1.88 -24.70
C TRP A 595 29.61 3.11 -23.84
N TRP A 596 30.63 3.89 -24.22
CA TRP A 596 31.10 5.04 -23.42
C TRP A 596 30.59 6.40 -23.94
N GLY A 597 29.50 6.40 -24.70
CA GLY A 597 28.94 7.61 -25.32
C GLY A 597 29.64 8.02 -26.63
N GLN A 598 30.77 7.39 -26.95
CA GLN A 598 31.55 7.65 -28.16
C GLN A 598 32.34 6.41 -28.62
N ALA A 599 32.49 6.26 -29.95
CA ALA A 599 33.15 5.10 -30.56
C ALA A 599 34.65 4.99 -30.26
N SER A 600 35.28 6.10 -29.86
CA SER A 600 36.68 6.13 -29.43
C SER A 600 36.91 5.55 -28.04
N GLY A 601 35.87 5.11 -27.33
CA GLY A 601 35.98 4.58 -25.98
C GLY A 601 36.02 5.67 -24.91
N PRO A 602 36.34 5.32 -23.66
CA PRO A 602 36.37 6.27 -22.55
C PRO A 602 37.46 7.32 -22.74
N SER A 603 37.16 8.57 -22.37
CA SER A 603 38.15 9.66 -22.31
C SER A 603 38.68 9.96 -20.92
N ASN A 604 38.03 9.46 -19.86
CA ASN A 604 38.43 9.67 -18.46
C ASN A 604 37.92 8.50 -17.59
N VAL A 605 38.81 7.57 -17.28
CA VAL A 605 38.57 6.36 -16.48
C VAL A 605 39.78 6.11 -15.60
N ASP A 606 39.55 5.58 -14.38
CA ASP A 606 40.59 5.25 -13.42
C ASP A 606 41.49 4.08 -13.90
N ASP A 607 42.77 4.08 -13.54
CA ASP A 607 43.76 3.06 -13.91
C ASP A 607 43.39 1.64 -13.42
N ALA A 608 42.57 1.53 -12.37
CA ALA A 608 42.10 0.26 -11.81
C ALA A 608 40.86 -0.33 -12.52
N VAL A 609 40.54 0.14 -13.73
CA VAL A 609 39.37 -0.30 -14.51
C VAL A 609 39.82 -0.95 -15.81
N ASP A 610 39.45 -2.22 -16.02
CA ASP A 610 39.68 -2.92 -17.27
C ASP A 610 38.50 -2.69 -18.22
N PHE A 611 38.65 -1.78 -19.18
CA PHE A 611 37.57 -1.38 -20.09
C PHE A 611 37.75 -1.88 -21.53
N VAL A 612 38.74 -2.74 -21.80
CA VAL A 612 39.08 -3.19 -23.15
C VAL A 612 38.68 -4.66 -23.33
N PRO A 613 37.87 -5.01 -24.36
CA PRO A 613 37.34 -4.13 -25.41
C PRO A 613 36.18 -3.24 -24.92
N TRP A 614 35.86 -2.21 -25.70
CA TRP A 614 34.62 -1.42 -25.54
C TRP A 614 33.74 -1.51 -26.80
N LEU A 615 32.51 -1.00 -26.77
CA LEU A 615 31.60 -1.01 -27.91
C LEU A 615 31.73 0.24 -28.79
N ASP A 616 31.66 0.09 -30.12
CA ASP A 616 31.70 1.21 -31.08
C ASP A 616 30.35 1.92 -31.33
N ALA A 617 29.27 1.40 -30.76
CA ALA A 617 27.94 2.00 -30.68
C ALA A 617 27.21 1.46 -29.43
N ALA A 618 26.05 2.04 -29.09
CA ALA A 618 25.24 1.57 -27.96
C ALA A 618 24.83 0.10 -28.10
N TYR A 619 24.80 -0.63 -26.98
CA TYR A 619 24.24 -1.97 -26.90
C TYR A 619 22.74 -1.96 -27.28
N PRO A 620 22.19 -2.99 -27.95
CA PRO A 620 22.84 -4.22 -28.43
C PRO A 620 23.46 -4.10 -29.84
N GLY A 621 23.55 -2.90 -30.41
CA GLY A 621 23.98 -2.69 -31.80
C GLY A 621 25.49 -2.53 -32.00
N GLY A 622 26.24 -2.20 -30.96
CA GLY A 622 27.69 -2.00 -31.01
C GLY A 622 28.50 -3.28 -31.22
N SER A 623 29.64 -3.15 -31.89
CA SER A 623 30.66 -4.18 -32.03
C SER A 623 31.84 -3.88 -31.10
N GLN A 624 32.50 -4.93 -30.62
CA GLN A 624 33.72 -4.80 -29.82
C GLN A 624 34.83 -4.13 -30.63
N THR A 625 35.49 -3.16 -30.01
CA THR A 625 36.67 -2.47 -30.52
C THR A 625 37.60 -2.09 -29.36
N GLY A 626 38.74 -1.50 -29.65
CA GLY A 626 39.68 -1.09 -28.62
C GLY A 626 40.78 -0.18 -29.13
N PRO A 627 41.76 0.15 -28.27
CA PRO A 627 42.79 1.11 -28.60
C PRO A 627 43.78 0.52 -29.62
N VAL A 628 43.93 -0.81 -29.64
CA VAL A 628 44.75 -1.53 -30.61
C VAL A 628 44.01 -2.78 -31.08
N VAL A 629 43.88 -2.95 -32.39
CA VAL A 629 43.18 -4.09 -33.01
C VAL A 629 44.09 -4.75 -34.03
N ASN A 630 44.33 -6.05 -33.90
CA ASN A 630 44.90 -6.84 -34.98
C ASN A 630 43.81 -7.10 -36.02
N SER A 631 43.76 -6.29 -37.07
CA SER A 631 42.74 -6.37 -38.13
C SER A 631 42.81 -7.67 -38.95
N THR A 632 43.87 -8.47 -38.79
CA THR A 632 43.99 -9.79 -39.43
C THR A 632 43.26 -10.87 -38.63
N THR A 633 43.32 -10.80 -37.29
CA THR A 633 42.74 -11.81 -36.38
C THR A 633 41.47 -11.35 -35.67
N SER A 634 41.15 -10.05 -35.74
CA SER A 634 40.14 -9.35 -34.92
C SER A 634 40.41 -9.37 -33.42
N ALA A 635 41.64 -9.69 -32.99
CA ALA A 635 42.01 -9.62 -31.58
C ALA A 635 42.22 -8.16 -31.15
N ILE A 636 41.75 -7.82 -29.94
CA ILE A 636 41.77 -6.48 -29.37
C ILE A 636 42.73 -6.47 -28.18
N TYR A 637 43.52 -5.40 -28.06
CA TYR A 637 44.57 -5.26 -27.05
C TYR A 637 44.56 -3.86 -26.46
N ALA A 638 44.86 -3.77 -25.16
CA ALA A 638 44.99 -2.49 -24.46
C ALA A 638 46.25 -1.70 -24.88
N THR A 639 47.34 -2.40 -25.27
CA THR A 639 48.63 -1.79 -25.62
C THR A 639 49.14 -2.23 -27.00
N ILE A 640 49.97 -1.40 -27.62
CA ILE A 640 50.58 -1.69 -28.92
C ILE A 640 51.55 -2.87 -28.77
N GLN A 641 52.35 -2.92 -27.71
CA GLN A 641 53.31 -4.00 -27.50
C GLN A 641 52.63 -5.35 -27.35
N ALA A 642 51.51 -5.45 -26.61
CA ALA A 642 50.79 -6.71 -26.48
C ALA A 642 50.27 -7.23 -27.84
N ALA A 643 49.78 -6.34 -28.69
CA ALA A 643 49.37 -6.69 -30.05
C ALA A 643 50.55 -7.16 -30.91
N VAL A 644 51.69 -6.47 -30.84
CA VAL A 644 52.93 -6.85 -31.56
C VAL A 644 53.46 -8.20 -31.08
N ASP A 645 53.46 -8.45 -29.79
CA ASP A 645 53.93 -9.72 -29.20
C ASP A 645 53.08 -10.90 -29.67
N ALA A 646 51.76 -10.73 -29.70
CA ALA A 646 50.81 -11.74 -30.17
C ALA A 646 50.80 -11.91 -31.70
N ALA A 647 51.20 -10.89 -32.46
CA ALA A 647 51.15 -10.90 -33.91
C ALA A 647 52.02 -11.98 -34.54
N THR A 648 51.52 -12.54 -35.65
CA THR A 648 52.30 -13.37 -36.57
C THR A 648 52.86 -12.54 -37.72
N ALA A 649 53.86 -13.09 -38.43
CA ALA A 649 54.47 -12.37 -39.54
C ALA A 649 53.45 -12.17 -40.68
N GLY A 650 53.18 -10.91 -41.02
CA GLY A 650 52.20 -10.48 -42.02
C GLY A 650 50.96 -9.81 -41.44
N ASP A 651 50.76 -9.87 -40.11
CA ASP A 651 49.59 -9.27 -39.46
C ASP A 651 49.55 -7.74 -39.62
N ILE A 652 48.34 -7.19 -39.59
CA ILE A 652 48.06 -5.75 -39.61
C ILE A 652 47.53 -5.35 -38.24
N ILE A 653 48.27 -4.50 -37.54
CA ILE A 653 47.92 -3.90 -36.25
C ILE A 653 47.45 -2.47 -36.50
N SER A 654 46.17 -2.23 -36.24
CA SER A 654 45.52 -0.92 -36.32
C SER A 654 45.45 -0.29 -34.94
N VAL A 655 45.96 0.92 -34.80
CA VAL A 655 46.04 1.69 -33.56
C VAL A 655 45.06 2.85 -33.66
N ALA A 656 44.22 3.04 -32.65
CA ALA A 656 43.29 4.15 -32.56
C ALA A 656 44.03 5.49 -32.34
N ALA A 657 43.31 6.61 -32.45
CA ALA A 657 43.89 7.91 -32.08
C ALA A 657 44.07 7.96 -30.56
N GLY A 658 45.29 8.23 -30.09
CA GLY A 658 45.59 8.31 -28.66
C GLY A 658 47.06 8.58 -28.37
N THR A 659 47.36 8.80 -27.10
CA THR A 659 48.73 8.82 -26.57
C THR A 659 48.99 7.48 -25.89
N TYR A 660 50.10 6.83 -26.24
CA TYR A 660 50.47 5.52 -25.72
C TYR A 660 51.81 5.65 -25.02
N ASP A 661 51.80 5.58 -23.69
CA ASP A 661 53.00 5.67 -22.85
C ASP A 661 53.68 4.30 -22.73
N GLU A 662 54.26 3.82 -23.83
CA GLU A 662 54.93 2.51 -23.90
C GLU A 662 56.16 2.53 -24.81
N GLN A 663 57.04 1.53 -24.64
CA GLN A 663 58.13 1.27 -25.59
C GLN A 663 57.70 0.15 -26.54
N VAL A 664 57.59 0.47 -27.83
CA VAL A 664 57.23 -0.52 -28.87
C VAL A 664 58.48 -1.11 -29.52
N VAL A 665 58.61 -2.43 -29.45
CA VAL A 665 59.67 -3.24 -30.07
C VAL A 665 59.04 -4.19 -31.09
N ILE A 666 59.40 -4.01 -32.37
CA ILE A 666 58.93 -4.86 -33.47
C ILE A 666 60.12 -5.70 -33.98
N ASP A 667 60.08 -7.00 -33.75
CA ASP A 667 61.12 -7.97 -34.11
C ASP A 667 60.69 -8.96 -35.22
N LYS A 668 59.47 -8.77 -35.74
CA LYS A 668 58.83 -9.60 -36.76
C LYS A 668 58.23 -8.74 -37.88
N ALA A 669 58.02 -9.32 -39.05
CA ALA A 669 57.43 -8.60 -40.17
C ALA A 669 55.93 -8.39 -39.94
N LEU A 670 55.47 -7.18 -39.62
CA LEU A 670 54.06 -6.82 -39.48
C LEU A 670 53.81 -5.40 -40.00
N THR A 671 52.55 -5.02 -40.15
CA THR A 671 52.15 -3.66 -40.50
C THR A 671 51.54 -2.98 -39.28
N LEU A 672 52.07 -1.82 -38.86
CA LEU A 672 51.52 -0.99 -37.79
C LEU A 672 50.92 0.28 -38.39
N GLN A 673 49.61 0.52 -38.21
CA GLN A 673 48.86 1.62 -38.81
C GLN A 673 48.18 2.49 -37.75
N GLY A 674 48.35 3.81 -37.85
CA GLY A 674 47.57 4.79 -37.09
C GLY A 674 46.44 5.40 -37.94
N PRO A 675 45.53 6.18 -37.35
CA PRO A 675 44.31 6.67 -38.00
C PRO A 675 44.53 7.72 -39.13
N ASN A 676 45.78 8.10 -39.41
CA ASN A 676 46.18 9.03 -40.47
C ASN A 676 47.38 8.50 -41.29
N ALA A 677 47.54 7.18 -41.40
CA ALA A 677 48.62 6.51 -42.12
C ALA A 677 48.52 6.66 -43.65
#